data_AF-A0A0F8VG68-F1
#
_entry.id   AF-A0A0F8VG68-F1
#
_cell.length_a   1.000
_cell.length_b   1.000
_cell.length_c   1.000
_cell.angle_alpha   90.00
_cell.angle_beta   90.00
_cell.angle_gamma   90.00
#
_symmetry.space_group_name_H-M   'P 1'
#
loop_
_entity.id
_entity.type
_entity.pdbx_description
1 polymer ?
#
loop_
_entity_poly.entity_id
_entity_poly.type
_entity_poly.pdbx_seq_one_letter_code
_entity_poly.pdbx_strand_id
1 'polypeptide(L)'
;MKILLIHSDGVEVVKNKEATSKPQEFPQGVIKMEGLILIAYVSVEDQDTYDTSLIARQGAGVIEDAIIQITNFPEKIREKNEEIREYNKKVQNGKIKGSERNLVELIKDRSMYHVDKILVYPWAHLSKFLSNEENAMEVCPKIADLLEEKGIEARFSPFGWYKSFKINCIGHEVAEMYRDVKLAIKPEEQVKNSIFKVITDKGKEIDIEFDEEHKFLPLKEIKDEDFNLFLKSELGSRKIDKAVEPAHIKVMKEFELVDFDQNSDKGNLLWYSKGVIMKNLIRNLVEDRIIDYGAILIDTPIMYTVKNKKLTAQTARFPARSYWVESGKDRFLLRYASDFLLFYLFSQMNLKPQYFPLRAYEYEQYDFRREQEGELSGLRRLRGFIMPDMHTLCKDMNSSIAEFKKQYELIKSLEKDLGIESYVIFRATKEFYEKNKDWIIDLIKTEKRPALLELWEERYYYYVLKFERNVLSAQNRSATLATNQIDVESSLEFMRDNDGVERQKYNIFFTDTDGHIKHPIILHNSPTGGLERVLWGLIESAIRNKQKIVPGFRTWLSPIQVRILTVSDDQNEYAEKILEIINGEEFRADFDDREETLGKKIRQSEIEWIPYTIIIGKKEQTNNTISIRKRLINKPFGSKNQTCEQYSDKGLDTLLDMLEEDSRGFPRYKLPKPFRKYSTKIFFRK
;
A
#
# COMPACT_ATOMS: atom_id res chain seq x y z
N MET A 1 -0.49 -9.13 21.91
CA MET A 1 -0.32 -9.44 23.36
C MET A 1 -1.32 -8.62 24.16
N LYS A 2 -1.90 -9.16 25.23
CA LYS A 2 -2.82 -8.40 26.10
C LYS A 2 -2.16 -8.14 27.46
N ILE A 3 -2.32 -6.93 27.98
CA ILE A 3 -1.83 -6.57 29.31
C ILE A 3 -2.99 -5.97 30.12
N LEU A 4 -3.23 -6.51 31.31
CA LEU A 4 -4.06 -5.89 32.33
C LEU A 4 -3.14 -5.37 33.43
N LEU A 5 -3.27 -4.10 33.78
CA LEU A 5 -2.44 -3.40 34.74
C LEU A 5 -3.29 -3.04 35.95
N ILE A 6 -2.82 -3.40 37.14
CA ILE A 6 -3.49 -3.08 38.41
C ILE A 6 -2.48 -2.44 39.37
N HIS A 7 -2.78 -1.24 39.84
CA HIS A 7 -1.99 -0.52 40.82
C HIS A 7 -2.40 -0.93 42.24
N SER A 8 -1.46 -1.52 42.98
CA SER A 8 -1.70 -2.19 44.25
C SER A 8 -0.71 -1.72 45.32
N ASP A 9 -1.17 -1.68 46.57
CA ASP A 9 -0.29 -1.54 47.73
C ASP A 9 0.11 -2.93 48.23
N GLY A 10 1.29 -3.37 47.77
CA GLY A 10 1.78 -4.71 48.01
C GLY A 10 1.21 -5.77 47.06
N VAL A 11 1.99 -6.84 46.88
CA VAL A 11 1.55 -8.06 46.20
C VAL A 11 2.26 -9.28 46.81
N GLU A 12 1.51 -10.38 46.91
CA GLU A 12 2.04 -11.68 47.33
C GLU A 12 1.60 -12.78 46.36
N VAL A 13 2.56 -13.55 45.86
CA VAL A 13 2.36 -14.71 44.99
C VAL A 13 2.96 -15.94 45.64
N VAL A 14 2.17 -16.97 45.87
CA VAL A 14 2.64 -18.23 46.47
C VAL A 14 2.52 -19.35 45.44
N LYS A 15 3.62 -20.08 45.25
CA LYS A 15 3.71 -21.28 44.42
C LYS A 15 2.98 -22.43 45.11
N ASN A 16 2.07 -23.09 44.40
CA ASN A 16 1.37 -24.27 44.92
C ASN A 16 1.81 -25.56 44.22
N LYS A 17 1.44 -25.76 42.95
CA LYS A 17 1.68 -27.00 42.19
C LYS A 17 1.94 -26.69 40.73
N GLU A 18 2.63 -27.59 40.04
CA GLU A 18 2.79 -27.54 38.58
C GLU A 18 1.44 -27.59 37.86
N ALA A 19 1.28 -26.70 36.88
CA ALA A 19 0.10 -26.61 36.02
C ALA A 19 0.38 -27.06 34.58
N THR A 20 1.66 -27.20 34.19
CA THR A 20 2.09 -27.67 32.87
C THR A 20 3.18 -28.74 33.02
N SER A 21 3.45 -29.49 31.94
CA SER A 21 4.48 -30.53 31.90
C SER A 21 5.92 -30.00 31.93
N LYS A 22 6.11 -28.71 31.62
CA LYS A 22 7.40 -28.01 31.62
C LYS A 22 7.23 -26.62 32.24
N PRO A 23 7.12 -26.51 33.57
CA PRO A 23 6.99 -25.22 34.23
C PRO A 23 8.35 -24.48 34.27
N GLN A 24 8.33 -23.14 34.26
CA GLN A 24 9.55 -22.36 34.49
C GLN A 24 10.07 -22.55 35.91
N GLU A 25 11.36 -22.37 36.14
CA GLU A 25 11.91 -22.47 37.50
C GLU A 25 11.29 -21.40 38.42
N PHE A 26 10.89 -21.85 39.62
CA PHE A 26 10.38 -20.97 40.67
C PHE A 26 11.20 -21.21 41.94
N PRO A 27 12.37 -20.54 42.08
CA PRO A 27 13.36 -20.85 43.09
C PRO A 27 12.94 -20.44 44.50
N GLN A 28 12.26 -19.31 44.66
CA GLN A 28 11.92 -18.75 45.98
C GLN A 28 10.59 -19.26 46.55
N GLY A 29 9.74 -19.92 45.73
CA GLY A 29 8.41 -20.42 46.12
C GLY A 29 7.37 -19.35 46.51
N VAL A 30 7.82 -18.14 46.86
CA VAL A 30 6.99 -16.98 47.19
C VAL A 30 7.61 -15.74 46.57
N ILE A 31 6.78 -14.88 45.97
CA ILE A 31 7.17 -13.53 45.54
C ILE A 31 6.36 -12.56 46.38
N LYS A 32 7.04 -11.81 47.25
CA LYS A 32 6.43 -10.75 48.06
C LYS A 32 7.08 -9.42 47.73
N MET A 33 6.27 -8.42 47.42
CA MET A 33 6.70 -7.05 47.18
C MET A 33 5.80 -6.12 47.99
N GLU A 34 6.40 -5.12 48.64
CA GLU A 34 5.71 -4.13 49.48
C GLU A 34 5.86 -2.73 48.88
N GLY A 35 4.86 -1.87 49.11
CA GLY A 35 4.78 -0.51 48.56
C GLY A 35 3.88 -0.41 47.32
N LEU A 36 3.96 0.73 46.62
CA LEU A 36 3.13 1.01 45.45
C LEU A 36 3.65 0.25 44.22
N ILE A 37 2.94 -0.81 43.84
CA ILE A 37 3.35 -1.78 42.82
C ILE A 37 2.34 -1.80 41.68
N LEU A 38 2.81 -1.69 40.45
CA LEU A 38 2.00 -1.96 39.27
C LEU A 38 2.16 -3.41 38.83
N ILE A 39 1.06 -4.14 38.89
CA ILE A 39 1.02 -5.55 38.50
C ILE A 39 0.58 -5.62 37.04
N ALA A 40 1.46 -6.10 36.19
CA ALA A 40 1.21 -6.30 34.77
C ALA A 40 0.86 -7.77 34.52
N TYR A 41 -0.43 -8.08 34.44
CA TYR A 41 -0.90 -9.38 33.97
C TYR A 41 -0.76 -9.46 32.45
N VAL A 42 0.06 -10.38 31.95
CA VAL A 42 0.44 -10.47 30.54
C VAL A 42 -0.05 -11.78 29.93
N SER A 43 -0.74 -11.69 28.80
CA SER A 43 -1.10 -12.83 27.96
C SER A 43 -0.39 -12.72 26.61
N VAL A 44 0.52 -13.67 26.36
CA VAL A 44 1.25 -13.79 25.09
C VAL A 44 0.39 -14.57 24.10
N GLU A 45 0.25 -14.01 22.91
CA GLU A 45 -0.62 -14.52 21.86
C GLU A 45 0.19 -15.01 20.66
N ASP A 46 -0.40 -15.83 19.77
CA ASP A 46 0.17 -16.06 18.43
C ASP A 46 0.11 -14.74 17.62
N GLN A 47 1.23 -14.25 17.09
CA GLN A 47 1.35 -12.91 16.47
C GLN A 47 2.01 -12.96 15.09
N ASP A 48 2.06 -11.81 14.41
CA ASP A 48 2.77 -11.61 13.12
C ASP A 48 4.26 -11.95 13.19
N THR A 49 4.82 -12.06 14.40
CA THR A 49 6.22 -12.36 14.66
C THR A 49 6.36 -13.35 15.83
N TYR A 50 7.40 -14.17 15.78
CA TYR A 50 7.85 -15.05 16.87
C TYR A 50 9.05 -14.49 17.66
N ASP A 51 9.46 -13.26 17.36
CA ASP A 51 10.60 -12.60 18.02
C ASP A 51 10.22 -12.16 19.44
N THR A 52 10.51 -13.01 20.43
CA THR A 52 10.15 -12.76 21.84
C THR A 52 10.82 -11.53 22.41
N SER A 53 12.00 -11.14 21.90
CA SER A 53 12.71 -9.94 22.32
C SER A 53 11.99 -8.68 21.84
N LEU A 54 11.53 -8.66 20.58
CA LEU A 54 10.71 -7.56 20.07
C LEU A 54 9.38 -7.45 20.83
N ILE A 55 8.72 -8.58 21.07
CA ILE A 55 7.45 -8.65 21.82
C ILE A 55 7.63 -8.08 23.23
N ALA A 56 8.69 -8.49 23.94
CA ALA A 56 9.00 -8.01 25.27
C ALA A 56 9.30 -6.51 25.27
N ARG A 57 10.09 -6.00 24.31
CA ARG A 57 10.41 -4.57 24.19
C ARG A 57 9.16 -3.70 24.05
N GLN A 58 8.23 -4.11 23.20
CA GLN A 58 6.97 -3.39 23.02
C GLN A 58 6.05 -3.51 24.24
N GLY A 59 6.06 -4.67 24.90
CA GLY A 59 5.36 -4.86 26.17
C GLY A 59 5.86 -3.94 27.28
N ALA A 60 7.18 -3.89 27.48
CA ALA A 60 7.82 -3.02 28.45
C ALA A 60 7.50 -1.54 28.18
N GLY A 61 7.55 -1.10 26.92
CA GLY A 61 7.17 0.28 26.55
C GLY A 61 5.71 0.63 26.90
N VAL A 62 4.76 -0.29 26.70
CA VAL A 62 3.35 -0.05 27.08
C VAL A 62 3.16 0.02 28.60
N ILE A 63 3.93 -0.78 29.34
CA ILE A 63 3.91 -0.75 30.81
C ILE A 63 4.51 0.56 31.32
N GLU A 64 5.62 1.01 30.74
CA GLU A 64 6.26 2.30 31.04
C GLU A 64 5.32 3.48 30.75
N ASP A 65 4.64 3.50 29.61
CA ASP A 65 3.62 4.52 29.30
C ASP A 65 2.52 4.57 30.37
N ALA A 66 2.13 3.42 30.92
CA ALA A 66 1.14 3.34 31.97
C ALA A 66 1.67 3.84 33.33
N ILE A 67 2.93 3.56 33.66
CA ILE A 67 3.60 4.15 34.84
C ILE A 67 3.59 5.68 34.73
N ILE A 68 4.04 6.21 33.58
CA ILE A 68 4.05 7.66 33.32
C ILE A 68 2.63 8.23 33.42
N GLN A 69 1.63 7.51 32.91
CA GLN A 69 0.23 7.93 33.02
C GLN A 69 -0.25 8.02 34.48
N ILE A 70 0.07 7.03 35.32
CA ILE A 70 -0.29 7.04 36.75
C ILE A 70 0.45 8.20 37.44
N THR A 71 1.77 8.27 37.29
CA THR A 71 2.63 9.24 37.98
C THR A 71 2.28 10.69 37.64
N ASN A 72 1.94 10.96 36.38
CA ASN A 72 1.59 12.32 35.94
C ASN A 72 0.10 12.65 36.08
N PHE A 73 -0.73 11.72 36.59
CA PHE A 73 -2.18 11.95 36.70
C PHE A 73 -2.53 13.14 37.61
N PRO A 74 -1.94 13.30 38.81
CA PRO A 74 -2.20 14.46 39.66
C PRO A 74 -1.89 15.80 38.99
N GLU A 75 -0.83 15.82 38.17
CA GLU A 75 -0.39 17.01 37.45
C GLU A 75 -1.36 17.37 36.33
N LYS A 76 -1.80 16.38 35.55
CA LYS A 76 -2.86 16.57 34.54
C LYS A 76 -4.16 17.12 35.13
N ILE A 77 -4.53 16.68 36.34
CA ILE A 77 -5.71 17.22 37.04
C ILE A 77 -5.46 18.66 37.49
N ARG A 78 -4.24 19.02 37.93
CA ARG A 78 -3.87 20.40 38.24
C ARG A 78 -4.02 21.31 37.02
N GLU A 79 -3.41 20.94 35.88
CA GLU A 79 -3.48 21.70 34.63
C GLU A 79 -4.93 21.88 34.15
N LYS A 80 -5.72 20.79 34.15
CA LYS A 80 -7.15 20.84 33.80
C LYS A 80 -7.94 21.76 34.72
N ASN A 81 -7.64 21.76 36.02
CA ASN A 81 -8.29 22.66 36.97
C ASN A 81 -7.89 24.13 36.76
N GLU A 82 -6.67 24.42 36.30
CA GLU A 82 -6.27 25.77 35.89
C GLU A 82 -7.05 26.24 34.66
N GLU A 83 -7.23 25.39 33.65
CA GLU A 83 -8.09 25.68 32.49
C GLU A 83 -9.54 25.94 32.90
N ILE A 84 -10.08 25.13 33.83
CA ILE A 84 -11.43 25.32 34.37
C ILE A 84 -11.54 26.66 35.11
N ARG A 85 -10.55 27.03 35.93
CA ARG A 85 -10.52 28.32 36.62
C ARG A 85 -10.51 29.49 35.64
N GLU A 86 -9.70 29.41 34.58
CA GLU A 86 -9.68 30.43 33.54
C GLU A 86 -11.03 30.52 32.80
N TYR A 87 -11.62 29.38 32.45
CA TYR A 87 -12.92 29.33 31.81
C TYR A 87 -14.00 29.97 32.69
N ASN A 88 -14.07 29.57 33.96
CA ASN A 88 -15.03 30.13 34.93
C ASN A 88 -14.82 31.63 35.13
N LYS A 89 -13.57 32.10 35.22
CA LYS A 89 -13.26 33.53 35.29
C LYS A 89 -13.75 34.30 34.06
N LYS A 90 -13.67 33.71 32.86
CA LYS A 90 -14.17 34.34 31.63
C LYS A 90 -15.71 34.33 31.57
N VAL A 91 -16.36 33.29 32.10
CA VAL A 91 -17.83 33.21 32.27
C VAL A 91 -18.33 34.26 33.27
N GLN A 92 -17.72 34.36 34.45
CA GLN A 92 -18.07 35.35 35.49
C GLN A 92 -17.90 36.79 35.00
N ASN A 93 -16.87 37.06 34.21
CA ASN A 93 -16.63 38.39 33.62
C ASN A 93 -17.48 38.66 32.35
N GLY A 94 -18.42 37.79 32.00
CA GLY A 94 -19.33 37.97 30.86
C GLY A 94 -18.66 37.88 29.47
N LYS A 95 -17.40 37.44 29.40
CA LYS A 95 -16.64 37.33 28.13
C LYS A 95 -17.07 36.12 27.28
N ILE A 96 -17.70 35.12 27.89
CA ILE A 96 -18.20 33.92 27.21
C ILE A 96 -19.53 33.49 27.84
N LYS A 97 -20.51 33.06 27.03
CA LYS A 97 -21.75 32.47 27.53
C LYS A 97 -21.53 31.01 27.93
N GLY A 98 -21.92 30.66 29.16
CA GLY A 98 -21.85 29.29 29.69
C GLY A 98 -22.13 29.24 31.19
N SER A 99 -22.23 28.04 31.75
CA SER A 99 -22.27 27.80 33.19
C SER A 99 -20.86 27.52 33.72
N GLU A 100 -20.60 27.88 34.98
CA GLU A 100 -19.35 27.51 35.65
C GLU A 100 -19.19 25.98 35.70
N ARG A 101 -17.95 25.53 35.58
CA ARG A 101 -17.56 24.12 35.65
C ARG A 101 -16.97 23.83 37.02
N ASN A 102 -17.31 22.67 37.59
CA ASN A 102 -16.72 22.23 38.85
C ASN A 102 -15.26 21.80 38.66
N LEU A 103 -14.43 22.06 39.67
CA LEU A 103 -13.07 21.52 39.72
C LEU A 103 -13.12 19.99 39.91
N VAL A 104 -12.10 19.33 39.39
CA VAL A 104 -11.91 17.88 39.54
C VAL A 104 -10.99 17.64 40.73
N GLU A 105 -11.45 16.88 41.71
CA GLU A 105 -10.63 16.46 42.85
C GLU A 105 -10.08 15.05 42.62
N LEU A 106 -8.88 14.78 43.16
CA LEU A 106 -8.30 13.44 43.13
C LEU A 106 -9.00 12.55 44.17
N ILE A 107 -9.25 11.29 43.81
CA ILE A 107 -9.82 10.31 44.75
C ILE A 107 -8.87 10.01 45.91
N LYS A 108 -7.55 10.07 45.68
CA LYS A 108 -6.51 9.79 46.67
C LYS A 108 -5.52 10.95 46.80
N ASP A 109 -4.70 10.90 47.84
CA ASP A 109 -3.56 11.79 47.99
C ASP A 109 -2.58 11.64 46.82
N ARG A 110 -1.90 12.72 46.46
CA ARG A 110 -0.93 12.74 45.35
C ARG A 110 0.16 11.69 45.51
N SER A 111 0.56 11.40 46.74
CA SER A 111 1.54 10.36 47.06
C SER A 111 1.06 8.96 46.71
N MET A 112 -0.21 8.72 46.39
CA MET A 112 -0.71 7.41 45.96
C MET A 112 -0.64 7.22 44.43
N TYR A 113 -0.24 8.24 43.68
CA TYR A 113 -0.11 8.21 42.21
C TYR A 113 1.36 8.21 41.82
N HIS A 114 2.09 7.18 42.24
CA HIS A 114 3.41 6.86 41.73
C HIS A 114 3.56 5.35 41.71
N VAL A 115 4.46 4.83 40.87
CA VAL A 115 4.76 3.41 40.81
C VAL A 115 6.25 3.24 41.03
N ASP A 116 6.61 2.58 42.12
CA ASP A 116 8.01 2.32 42.46
C ASP A 116 8.49 0.99 41.88
N LYS A 117 7.55 0.04 41.74
CA LYS A 117 7.86 -1.37 41.51
C LYS A 117 6.88 -2.02 40.55
N ILE A 118 7.33 -3.06 39.87
CA ILE A 118 6.49 -3.82 38.94
C ILE A 118 6.57 -5.33 39.20
N LEU A 119 5.41 -5.98 39.13
CA LEU A 119 5.32 -7.42 39.00
C LEU A 119 4.73 -7.80 37.64
N VAL A 120 5.54 -8.42 36.77
CA VAL A 120 5.08 -9.02 35.52
C VAL A 120 4.56 -10.42 35.78
N TYR A 121 3.25 -10.62 35.60
CA TYR A 121 2.57 -11.88 35.90
C TYR A 121 1.99 -12.51 34.64
N PRO A 122 2.33 -13.74 34.26
CA PRO A 122 1.73 -14.38 33.10
C PRO A 122 0.29 -14.83 33.41
N TRP A 123 -0.69 -14.30 32.67
CA TRP A 123 -2.11 -14.56 32.85
C TRP A 123 -2.78 -14.97 31.52
N ALA A 124 -2.91 -16.28 31.31
CA ALA A 124 -3.45 -16.84 30.08
C ALA A 124 -4.88 -16.35 29.75
N HIS A 125 -5.72 -16.12 30.76
CA HIS A 125 -7.14 -15.83 30.55
C HIS A 125 -7.46 -14.44 29.97
N LEU A 126 -6.46 -13.58 29.72
CA LEU A 126 -6.73 -12.31 29.02
C LEU A 126 -6.94 -12.50 27.50
N SER A 127 -6.58 -13.66 26.95
CA SER A 127 -6.69 -13.92 25.51
C SER A 127 -7.30 -15.27 25.19
N LYS A 128 -7.97 -15.32 24.03
CA LYS A 128 -8.47 -16.54 23.39
C LYS A 128 -7.47 -17.15 22.40
N PHE A 129 -6.37 -16.45 22.09
CA PHE A 129 -5.41 -16.78 21.03
C PHE A 129 -3.99 -16.94 21.57
N LEU A 130 -3.87 -17.71 22.66
CA LEU A 130 -2.61 -17.94 23.35
C LEU A 130 -1.56 -18.57 22.44
N SER A 131 -0.30 -18.16 22.61
CA SER A 131 0.79 -18.80 21.90
C SER A 131 1.06 -20.21 22.45
N ASN A 132 1.32 -21.15 21.55
CA ASN A 132 1.70 -22.53 21.90
C ASN A 132 3.22 -22.76 21.84
N GLU A 133 4.01 -21.74 21.54
CA GLU A 133 5.47 -21.85 21.45
C GLU A 133 6.12 -21.85 22.84
N GLU A 134 7.07 -22.75 23.07
CA GLU A 134 7.78 -22.88 24.36
C GLU A 134 8.51 -21.58 24.74
N ASN A 135 9.08 -20.89 23.75
CA ASN A 135 9.79 -19.63 23.96
C ASN A 135 8.88 -18.45 24.39
N ALA A 136 7.55 -18.56 24.25
CA ALA A 136 6.63 -17.51 24.68
C ALA A 136 6.70 -17.27 26.20
N MET A 137 7.13 -18.28 26.96
CA MET A 137 7.35 -18.17 28.40
C MET A 137 8.45 -17.15 28.76
N GLU A 138 9.39 -16.87 27.84
CA GLU A 138 10.50 -15.93 28.03
C GLU A 138 10.09 -14.46 27.90
N VAL A 139 8.87 -14.17 27.43
CA VAL A 139 8.40 -12.78 27.26
C VAL A 139 8.27 -12.06 28.60
N CYS A 140 7.67 -12.69 29.61
CA CYS A 140 7.47 -12.04 30.92
C CYS A 140 8.81 -11.77 31.65
N PRO A 141 9.76 -12.72 31.71
CA PRO A 141 11.12 -12.45 32.22
C PRO A 141 11.79 -11.27 31.50
N LYS A 142 11.84 -11.30 30.16
CA LYS A 142 12.47 -10.23 29.37
C LYS A 142 11.83 -8.86 29.58
N ILE A 143 10.50 -8.79 29.77
CA ILE A 143 9.83 -7.53 30.10
C ILE A 143 10.34 -6.98 31.44
N ALA A 144 10.50 -7.85 32.45
CA ALA A 144 11.02 -7.43 33.74
C ALA A 144 12.47 -6.93 33.61
N ASP A 145 13.34 -7.68 32.92
CA ASP A 145 14.74 -7.28 32.69
C ASP A 145 14.84 -5.91 32.00
N LEU A 146 14.05 -5.69 30.95
CA LEU A 146 14.02 -4.41 30.22
C LEU A 146 13.51 -3.23 31.06
N LEU A 147 12.64 -3.49 32.04
CA LEU A 147 12.17 -2.45 32.98
C LEU A 147 13.23 -2.17 34.06
N GLU A 148 13.95 -3.20 34.53
CA GLU A 148 15.10 -3.02 35.44
C GLU A 148 16.22 -2.22 34.79
N GLU A 149 16.55 -2.48 33.51
CA GLU A 149 17.52 -1.69 32.73
C GLU A 149 17.15 -0.20 32.66
N LYS A 150 15.86 0.13 32.80
CA LYS A 150 15.33 1.50 32.83
C LYS A 150 15.23 2.09 34.24
N GLY A 151 15.69 1.37 35.26
CA GLY A 151 15.70 1.81 36.65
C GLY A 151 14.38 1.59 37.41
N ILE A 152 13.47 0.76 36.90
CA ILE A 152 12.24 0.38 37.59
C ILE A 152 12.47 -0.97 38.29
N GLU A 153 12.28 -1.06 39.60
CA GLU A 153 12.41 -2.35 40.32
C GLU A 153 11.32 -3.32 39.81
N ALA A 154 11.72 -4.33 39.03
CA ALA A 154 10.78 -5.24 38.40
C ALA A 154 11.05 -6.70 38.78
N ARG A 155 9.98 -7.46 39.02
CA ARG A 155 10.04 -8.92 39.17
C ARG A 155 9.07 -9.57 38.21
N PHE A 156 9.26 -10.86 37.94
CA PHE A 156 8.28 -11.66 37.21
C PHE A 156 7.83 -12.87 38.01
N SER A 157 6.61 -13.33 37.74
CA SER A 157 6.10 -14.60 38.25
C SER A 157 6.32 -15.71 37.23
N PRO A 158 6.93 -16.85 37.57
CA PRO A 158 7.14 -17.96 36.64
C PRO A 158 5.84 -18.51 36.04
N PHE A 159 5.89 -18.88 34.76
CA PHE A 159 4.80 -19.57 34.06
C PHE A 159 4.76 -21.07 34.42
N GLY A 160 3.60 -21.70 34.21
CA GLY A 160 3.43 -23.14 34.38
C GLY A 160 3.12 -23.62 35.80
N TRP A 161 2.78 -22.72 36.72
CA TRP A 161 2.41 -23.05 38.11
C TRP A 161 1.01 -22.60 38.45
N TYR A 162 0.27 -23.45 39.17
CA TYR A 162 -0.85 -23.01 40.00
C TYR A 162 -0.30 -22.17 41.14
N LYS A 163 -0.83 -20.95 41.26
CA LYS A 163 -0.37 -19.93 42.18
C LYS A 163 -1.56 -19.36 42.93
N SER A 164 -1.40 -19.05 44.21
CA SER A 164 -2.32 -18.15 44.93
C SER A 164 -1.76 -16.74 44.88
N PHE A 165 -2.66 -15.76 44.91
CA PHE A 165 -2.32 -14.37 44.67
C PHE A 165 -3.12 -13.46 45.60
N LYS A 166 -2.46 -12.48 46.21
CA LYS A 166 -3.07 -11.47 47.07
C LYS A 166 -2.62 -10.08 46.65
N ILE A 167 -3.59 -9.18 46.49
CA ILE A 167 -3.39 -7.76 46.15
C ILE A 167 -4.30 -6.87 46.96
N ASN A 168 -3.87 -5.61 47.10
CA ASN A 168 -4.65 -4.54 47.69
C ASN A 168 -4.73 -3.39 46.68
N CYS A 169 -5.69 -3.46 45.75
CA CYS A 169 -5.89 -2.40 44.75
C CYS A 169 -6.17 -1.06 45.43
N ILE A 170 -5.43 -0.02 45.04
CA ILE A 170 -5.48 1.30 45.70
C ILE A 170 -6.80 2.03 45.42
N GLY A 171 -7.44 1.71 44.28
CA GLY A 171 -8.78 2.21 43.93
C GLY A 171 -8.83 3.71 43.57
N HIS A 172 -7.91 4.17 42.72
CA HIS A 172 -7.94 5.50 42.10
C HIS A 172 -8.32 5.44 40.60
N GLU A 173 -8.51 6.58 39.95
CA GLU A 173 -9.09 6.77 38.62
C GLU A 173 -8.35 6.03 37.49
N VAL A 174 -7.05 5.80 37.69
CA VAL A 174 -6.15 5.13 36.74
C VAL A 174 -5.49 3.89 37.36
N ALA A 175 -6.11 3.32 38.40
CA ALA A 175 -5.59 2.15 39.11
C ALA A 175 -5.71 0.86 38.29
N GLU A 176 -6.67 0.78 37.37
CA GLU A 176 -6.89 -0.40 36.53
C GLU A 176 -6.91 0.00 35.06
N MET A 177 -6.09 -0.67 34.25
CA MET A 177 -5.96 -0.37 32.83
C MET A 177 -5.83 -1.64 32.01
N TYR A 178 -6.64 -1.78 30.97
CA TYR A 178 -6.44 -2.79 29.94
C TYR A 178 -5.69 -2.19 28.74
N ARG A 179 -4.74 -2.95 28.20
CA ARG A 179 -3.96 -2.60 27.01
C ARG A 179 -3.96 -3.77 26.04
N ASP A 180 -4.41 -3.48 24.83
CA ASP A 180 -4.24 -4.37 23.70
C ASP A 180 -2.98 -3.96 22.94
N VAL A 181 -1.88 -4.67 23.20
CA VAL A 181 -0.60 -4.39 22.56
C VAL A 181 -0.63 -4.99 21.17
N LYS A 182 -0.96 -4.14 20.20
CA LYS A 182 -0.83 -4.43 18.76
C LYS A 182 0.64 -4.44 18.42
N LEU A 183 1.23 -5.62 18.56
CA LEU A 183 2.63 -5.85 18.28
C LEU A 183 2.82 -5.76 16.77
N ALA A 184 3.44 -4.68 16.32
CA ALA A 184 3.79 -4.50 14.93
C ALA A 184 5.30 -4.27 14.88
N ILE A 185 6.01 -4.90 13.96
CA ILE A 185 7.30 -4.35 13.58
C ILE A 185 6.98 -2.93 13.09
N LYS A 186 7.41 -1.91 13.83
CA LYS A 186 7.29 -0.54 13.33
C LYS A 186 8.32 -0.45 12.21
N PRO A 187 7.98 0.11 11.04
CA PRO A 187 9.02 0.58 10.15
C PRO A 187 9.75 1.65 10.94
N GLU A 188 10.90 1.32 11.52
CA GLU A 188 11.86 2.36 11.83
C GLU A 188 12.19 2.98 10.47
N GLU A 189 11.87 4.26 10.30
CA GLU A 189 12.42 5.06 9.22
C GLU A 189 13.93 5.14 9.46
N GLN A 190 14.66 4.07 9.13
CA GLN A 190 16.11 4.09 9.05
C GLN A 190 16.51 4.79 7.75
N VAL A 191 16.19 6.09 7.67
CA VAL A 191 16.88 7.03 6.80
C VAL A 191 18.14 7.46 7.55
N LYS A 192 19.05 6.52 7.80
CA LYS A 192 20.38 6.86 8.29
C LYS A 192 21.36 6.44 7.20
N ASN A 193 21.90 7.44 6.51
CA ASN A 193 23.02 7.35 5.57
C ASN A 193 22.71 6.98 4.10
N SER A 194 21.56 7.39 3.56
CA SER A 194 21.35 7.32 2.10
C SER A 194 22.14 8.42 1.37
N ILE A 195 22.88 8.05 0.33
CA ILE A 195 23.54 8.99 -0.59
C ILE A 195 22.65 9.13 -1.83
N PHE A 196 22.25 10.36 -2.16
CA PHE A 196 21.41 10.66 -3.31
C PHE A 196 22.22 11.27 -4.45
N LYS A 197 22.04 10.75 -5.66
CA LYS A 197 22.66 11.22 -6.91
C LYS A 197 21.62 11.31 -8.02
N VAL A 198 21.91 12.10 -9.04
CA VAL A 198 21.19 12.07 -10.32
C VAL A 198 22.09 11.49 -11.39
N ILE A 199 21.59 10.52 -12.15
CA ILE A 199 22.24 10.04 -13.36
C ILE A 199 21.54 10.71 -14.54
N THR A 200 22.29 11.49 -15.32
CA THR A 200 21.78 12.14 -16.54
C THR A 200 21.48 11.14 -17.64
N ASP A 201 20.74 11.58 -18.67
CA ASP A 201 20.48 10.82 -19.91
C ASP A 201 21.76 10.44 -20.68
N LYS A 202 22.89 11.08 -20.38
CA LYS A 202 24.23 10.77 -20.93
C LYS A 202 25.06 9.87 -20.02
N GLY A 203 24.55 9.49 -18.85
CA GLY A 203 25.24 8.65 -17.87
C GLY A 203 26.24 9.40 -16.97
N LYS A 204 26.26 10.74 -16.99
CA LYS A 204 27.00 11.52 -15.98
C LYS A 204 26.26 11.46 -14.65
N GLU A 205 26.98 11.13 -13.58
CA GLU A 205 26.51 11.22 -12.19
C GLU A 205 26.69 12.64 -11.66
N ILE A 206 25.69 13.13 -10.93
CA ILE A 206 25.68 14.44 -10.28
C ILE A 206 25.27 14.21 -8.82
N ASP A 207 26.08 14.68 -7.88
CA ASP A 207 25.74 14.63 -6.47
C ASP A 207 24.62 15.62 -6.13
N ILE A 208 23.71 15.22 -5.24
CA ILE A 208 22.64 16.09 -4.76
C ILE A 208 23.11 16.80 -3.48
N GLU A 209 23.05 18.13 -3.51
CA GLU A 209 23.33 18.98 -2.35
C GLU A 209 22.03 19.36 -1.63
N PHE A 210 22.10 19.44 -0.31
CA PHE A 210 21.02 19.90 0.56
C PHE A 210 21.45 21.17 1.28
N ASP A 211 20.51 22.10 1.52
CA ASP A 211 20.77 23.27 2.36
C ASP A 211 20.84 22.92 3.86
N GLU A 212 21.13 23.91 4.71
CA GLU A 212 21.21 23.75 6.17
C GLU A 212 19.88 23.26 6.78
N GLU A 213 18.75 23.51 6.11
CA GLU A 213 17.42 23.04 6.51
C GLU A 213 17.06 21.66 5.90
N HIS A 214 18.03 20.97 5.32
CA HIS A 214 17.89 19.68 4.63
C HIS A 214 16.90 19.71 3.47
N LYS A 215 16.78 20.85 2.78
CA LYS A 215 15.98 20.97 1.56
C LYS A 215 16.86 20.79 0.34
N PHE A 216 16.30 20.09 -0.64
CA PHE A 216 16.90 19.90 -1.96
C PHE A 216 17.23 21.23 -2.64
N LEU A 217 18.47 21.39 -3.08
CA LEU A 217 18.91 22.49 -3.93
C LEU A 217 18.75 22.11 -5.42
N PRO A 218 18.04 22.91 -6.25
CA PRO A 218 17.84 22.59 -7.66
C PRO A 218 19.16 22.43 -8.43
N LEU A 219 19.25 21.36 -9.24
CA LEU A 219 20.43 21.07 -10.04
C LEU A 219 20.42 21.93 -11.32
N LYS A 220 21.36 22.88 -11.44
CA LYS A 220 21.49 23.78 -12.61
C LYS A 220 21.62 23.05 -13.95
N GLU A 221 22.19 21.85 -13.92
CA GLU A 221 22.40 21.01 -15.11
C GLU A 221 21.10 20.37 -15.63
N ILE A 222 20.06 20.26 -14.78
CA ILE A 222 18.79 19.64 -15.12
C ILE A 222 17.75 20.73 -15.43
N LYS A 223 17.52 20.95 -16.73
CA LYS A 223 16.53 21.93 -17.24
C LYS A 223 15.09 21.42 -17.25
N ASP A 224 14.88 20.13 -17.00
CA ASP A 224 13.56 19.53 -16.95
C ASP A 224 12.83 19.96 -15.66
N GLU A 225 11.86 20.87 -15.80
CA GLU A 225 11.06 21.37 -14.68
C GLU A 225 10.26 20.26 -13.99
N ASP A 226 9.72 19.31 -14.75
CA ASP A 226 8.89 18.25 -14.20
C ASP A 226 9.77 17.23 -13.45
N PHE A 227 10.99 16.96 -13.93
CA PHE A 227 11.97 16.16 -13.18
C PHE A 227 12.40 16.85 -11.87
N ASN A 228 12.60 18.16 -11.86
CA ASN A 228 12.90 18.90 -10.63
C ASN A 228 11.74 18.84 -9.61
N LEU A 229 10.50 18.91 -10.08
CA LEU A 229 9.31 18.72 -9.23
C LEU A 229 9.23 17.29 -8.68
N PHE A 230 9.58 16.31 -9.49
CA PHE A 230 9.69 14.92 -9.08
C PHE A 230 10.76 14.73 -7.98
N LEU A 231 11.98 15.26 -8.17
CA LEU A 231 13.04 15.23 -7.16
C LEU A 231 12.58 15.89 -5.85
N LYS A 232 11.93 17.05 -5.94
CA LYS A 232 11.38 17.74 -4.77
C LYS A 232 10.33 16.91 -4.04
N SER A 233 9.54 16.12 -4.75
CA SER A 233 8.54 15.23 -4.16
C SER A 233 9.19 14.04 -3.43
N GLU A 234 10.23 13.44 -4.00
CA GLU A 234 10.94 12.29 -3.41
C GLU A 234 11.87 12.68 -2.26
N LEU A 235 12.58 13.81 -2.38
CA LEU A 235 13.63 14.24 -1.45
C LEU A 235 13.14 15.28 -0.42
N GLY A 236 11.98 15.89 -0.65
CA GLY A 236 11.45 16.95 0.22
C GLY A 236 10.84 16.43 1.52
N SER A 237 10.84 17.27 2.55
CA SER A 237 10.12 16.97 3.80
C SER A 237 8.61 16.78 3.53
N ARG A 238 8.02 15.72 4.08
CA ARG A 238 6.58 15.40 4.04
C ARG A 238 5.75 16.40 4.86
N LYS A 239 5.91 17.71 4.66
CA LYS A 239 4.99 18.69 5.26
C LYS A 239 3.61 18.51 4.64
N ILE A 240 2.61 18.45 5.51
CA ILE A 240 1.20 18.45 5.16
C ILE A 240 0.89 19.84 4.61
N ASP A 241 0.97 20.00 3.29
CA ASP A 241 0.37 21.17 2.65
C ASP A 241 -1.13 21.17 2.94
N LYS A 242 -1.76 22.36 2.95
CA LYS A 242 -3.22 22.50 3.10
C LYS A 242 -3.91 21.45 2.21
N ALA A 243 -4.76 20.61 2.81
CA ALA A 243 -5.34 19.44 2.15
C ALA A 243 -6.23 19.86 0.96
N VAL A 244 -5.63 19.94 -0.22
CA VAL A 244 -6.34 20.10 -1.49
C VAL A 244 -6.76 18.70 -1.94
N GLU A 245 -8.05 18.50 -2.20
CA GLU A 245 -8.57 17.23 -2.70
C GLU A 245 -7.82 16.82 -3.99
N PRO A 246 -7.24 15.60 -4.06
CA PRO A 246 -6.56 15.12 -5.26
C PRO A 246 -7.46 15.13 -6.49
N ALA A 247 -6.90 15.45 -7.65
CA ALA A 247 -7.68 15.72 -8.85
C ALA A 247 -8.46 14.49 -9.34
N HIS A 248 -7.91 13.29 -9.15
CA HIS A 248 -8.60 12.05 -9.52
C HIS A 248 -9.88 11.78 -8.73
N ILE A 249 -10.05 12.32 -7.52
CA ILE A 249 -11.26 12.09 -6.71
C ILE A 249 -12.50 12.61 -7.41
N LYS A 250 -12.39 13.79 -8.02
CA LYS A 250 -13.48 14.38 -8.78
C LYS A 250 -13.79 13.55 -10.03
N VAL A 251 -12.76 13.21 -10.82
CA VAL A 251 -12.93 12.48 -12.09
C VAL A 251 -13.46 11.08 -11.87
N MET A 252 -12.93 10.31 -10.92
CA MET A 252 -13.37 8.93 -10.68
C MET A 252 -14.86 8.86 -10.32
N LYS A 253 -15.37 9.90 -9.64
CA LYS A 253 -16.77 10.07 -9.25
C LYS A 253 -17.65 10.57 -10.39
N GLU A 254 -17.25 11.64 -11.06
CA GLU A 254 -18.01 12.25 -12.16
C GLU A 254 -18.13 11.32 -13.38
N PHE A 255 -17.09 10.51 -13.64
CA PHE A 255 -17.10 9.55 -14.74
C PHE A 255 -17.80 8.25 -14.37
N GLU A 256 -18.28 8.11 -13.12
CA GLU A 256 -18.83 6.88 -12.57
C GLU A 256 -17.88 5.69 -12.80
N LEU A 257 -16.60 5.87 -12.42
CA LEU A 257 -15.59 4.80 -12.45
C LEU A 257 -15.51 4.10 -11.10
N VAL A 258 -15.28 4.89 -10.05
CA VAL A 258 -14.98 4.40 -8.69
C VAL A 258 -15.58 5.37 -7.66
N ASP A 259 -16.03 4.85 -6.53
CA ASP A 259 -16.51 5.64 -5.40
C ASP A 259 -16.05 5.10 -4.05
N PHE A 260 -16.27 5.91 -3.02
CA PHE A 260 -16.13 5.48 -1.64
C PHE A 260 -17.41 4.78 -1.17
N ASP A 261 -17.27 3.72 -0.37
CA ASP A 261 -18.39 3.08 0.31
C ASP A 261 -18.35 3.41 1.81
N GLN A 262 -19.42 4.01 2.32
CA GLN A 262 -19.53 4.37 3.74
C GLN A 262 -19.77 3.16 4.65
N ASN A 263 -20.19 2.03 4.08
CA ASN A 263 -20.42 0.77 4.79
C ASN A 263 -19.18 -0.12 4.83
N SER A 264 -18.08 0.31 4.21
CA SER A 264 -16.81 -0.40 4.19
C SER A 264 -15.75 0.33 5.03
N ASP A 265 -14.73 -0.40 5.47
CA ASP A 265 -13.53 0.24 6.00
C ASP A 265 -12.90 1.15 4.94
N LYS A 266 -12.35 2.30 5.38
CA LYS A 266 -11.79 3.32 4.49
C LYS A 266 -10.69 2.73 3.61
N GLY A 267 -10.53 3.26 2.39
CA GLY A 267 -9.50 2.77 1.46
C GLY A 267 -9.82 1.43 0.80
N ASN A 268 -11.05 0.92 0.95
CA ASN A 268 -11.64 -0.12 0.10
C ASN A 268 -12.72 0.57 -0.75
N LEU A 269 -12.64 0.42 -2.07
CA LEU A 269 -13.43 1.23 -3.00
C LEU A 269 -14.50 0.42 -3.74
N LEU A 270 -15.61 1.08 -4.04
CA LEU A 270 -16.67 0.57 -4.89
C LEU A 270 -16.34 0.86 -6.36
N TRP A 271 -16.45 -0.14 -7.23
CA TRP A 271 -16.23 0.01 -8.66
C TRP A 271 -17.55 -0.05 -9.42
N TYR A 272 -17.84 0.98 -10.22
CA TYR A 272 -18.99 1.01 -11.11
C TYR A 272 -18.68 0.32 -12.45
N SER A 273 -19.70 0.06 -13.27
CA SER A 273 -19.56 -0.69 -14.54
C SER A 273 -18.44 -0.18 -15.44
N LYS A 274 -18.32 1.16 -15.63
CA LYS A 274 -17.26 1.75 -16.46
C LYS A 274 -15.88 1.47 -15.88
N GLY A 275 -15.72 1.61 -14.56
CA GLY A 275 -14.48 1.28 -13.87
C GLY A 275 -14.13 -0.22 -13.94
N VAL A 276 -15.12 -1.11 -13.78
CA VAL A 276 -14.93 -2.57 -13.90
C VAL A 276 -14.45 -2.96 -15.30
N ILE A 277 -14.99 -2.33 -16.35
CA ILE A 277 -14.51 -2.56 -17.73
C ILE A 277 -13.04 -2.17 -17.85
N MET A 278 -12.66 -0.96 -17.40
CA MET A 278 -11.25 -0.52 -17.43
C MET A 278 -10.34 -1.45 -16.63
N LYS A 279 -10.80 -1.89 -15.46
CA LYS A 279 -10.09 -2.85 -14.60
C LYS A 279 -9.81 -4.15 -15.35
N ASN A 280 -10.80 -4.72 -16.03
CA ASN A 280 -10.64 -5.98 -16.77
C ASN A 280 -9.77 -5.80 -18.03
N LEU A 281 -9.86 -4.66 -18.71
CA LEU A 281 -9.01 -4.36 -19.86
C LEU A 281 -7.52 -4.27 -19.46
N ILE A 282 -7.22 -3.61 -18.35
CA ILE A 282 -5.84 -3.53 -17.82
C ILE A 282 -5.35 -4.92 -17.40
N ARG A 283 -6.18 -5.69 -16.66
CA ARG A 283 -5.85 -7.06 -16.28
C ARG A 283 -5.46 -7.90 -17.49
N ASN A 284 -6.33 -7.95 -18.50
CA ASN A 284 -6.11 -8.79 -19.68
C ASN A 284 -4.84 -8.39 -20.42
N LEU A 285 -4.56 -7.07 -20.56
CA LEU A 285 -3.33 -6.60 -21.20
C LEU A 285 -2.09 -7.13 -20.47
N VAL A 286 -2.09 -7.03 -19.14
CA VAL A 286 -0.95 -7.44 -18.32
C VAL A 286 -0.77 -8.96 -18.32
N GLU A 287 -1.85 -9.70 -18.13
CA GLU A 287 -1.85 -11.16 -18.11
C GLU A 287 -1.40 -11.74 -19.46
N ASP A 288 -1.96 -11.28 -20.58
CA ASP A 288 -1.57 -11.71 -21.94
C ASP A 288 -0.07 -11.47 -22.19
N ARG A 289 0.44 -10.28 -21.85
CA ARG A 289 1.85 -9.92 -22.01
C ARG A 289 2.79 -10.77 -21.17
N ILE A 290 2.37 -11.13 -19.96
CA ILE A 290 3.18 -11.92 -19.02
C ILE A 290 3.17 -13.41 -19.38
N ILE A 291 2.05 -13.91 -19.92
CA ILE A 291 1.98 -15.27 -20.47
C ILE A 291 2.93 -15.40 -21.66
N ASP A 292 2.91 -14.45 -22.60
CA ASP A 292 3.83 -14.42 -23.75
C ASP A 292 5.30 -14.24 -23.30
N TYR A 293 5.52 -13.60 -22.17
CA TYR A 293 6.83 -13.50 -21.51
C TYR A 293 7.30 -14.83 -20.90
N GLY A 294 6.43 -15.83 -20.82
CA GLY A 294 6.72 -17.19 -20.38
C GLY A 294 6.52 -17.43 -18.88
N ALA A 295 5.61 -16.69 -18.24
CA ALA A 295 5.24 -16.93 -16.85
C ALA A 295 4.18 -18.02 -16.71
N ILE A 296 4.26 -18.77 -15.62
CA ILE A 296 3.17 -19.62 -15.15
C ILE A 296 2.19 -18.77 -14.33
N LEU A 297 0.90 -19.12 -14.37
CA LEU A 297 -0.13 -18.46 -13.59
C LEU A 297 -0.33 -19.19 -12.25
N ILE A 298 -0.37 -18.45 -11.15
CA ILE A 298 -0.62 -18.93 -9.80
C ILE A 298 -1.73 -18.08 -9.16
N ASP A 299 -2.54 -18.70 -8.30
CA ASP A 299 -3.53 -18.02 -7.46
C ASP A 299 -3.41 -18.60 -6.04
N THR A 300 -2.87 -17.81 -5.11
CA THR A 300 -2.68 -18.23 -3.73
C THR A 300 -3.85 -17.77 -2.84
N PRO A 301 -4.13 -18.45 -1.72
CA PRO A 301 -5.18 -18.02 -0.79
C PRO A 301 -5.04 -16.56 -0.30
N ILE A 302 -6.17 -15.90 -0.05
CA ILE A 302 -6.24 -14.49 0.40
C ILE A 302 -5.69 -14.25 1.83
N MET A 303 -5.55 -15.32 2.62
CA MET A 303 -5.14 -15.22 4.02
C MET A 303 -4.23 -16.37 4.41
N TYR A 304 -3.35 -16.13 5.38
CA TYR A 304 -2.40 -17.13 5.84
C TYR A 304 -2.27 -17.18 7.36
N THR A 305 -1.86 -18.33 7.86
CA THR A 305 -1.70 -18.54 9.31
C THR A 305 -0.39 -17.94 9.81
N VAL A 306 -0.43 -17.39 11.01
CA VAL A 306 0.78 -16.97 11.71
C VAL A 306 1.53 -18.14 12.35
N LYS A 307 0.92 -19.34 12.40
CA LYS A 307 1.52 -20.55 12.98
C LYS A 307 2.75 -21.08 12.23
N ASN A 308 2.95 -20.64 10.99
CA ASN A 308 4.08 -21.06 10.17
C ASN A 308 5.22 -20.05 10.28
N LYS A 309 6.32 -20.46 10.92
CA LYS A 309 7.52 -19.65 11.16
C LYS A 309 8.15 -19.09 9.87
N LYS A 310 8.06 -19.82 8.74
CA LYS A 310 8.57 -19.32 7.44
C LYS A 310 7.76 -18.13 6.94
N LEU A 311 6.44 -18.15 7.12
CA LEU A 311 5.55 -17.06 6.72
C LEU A 311 5.75 -15.83 7.61
N THR A 312 5.82 -16.02 8.92
CA THR A 312 6.00 -14.91 9.87
C THR A 312 7.40 -14.34 9.90
N ALA A 313 8.44 -15.08 9.50
CA ALA A 313 9.78 -14.50 9.41
C ALA A 313 9.89 -13.39 8.35
N GLN A 314 9.09 -13.44 7.29
CA GLN A 314 9.08 -12.40 6.25
C GLN A 314 8.40 -11.10 6.72
N THR A 315 7.45 -11.17 7.67
CA THR A 315 6.78 -9.97 8.21
C THR A 315 7.76 -9.05 8.93
N ALA A 316 8.82 -9.60 9.55
CA ALA A 316 9.86 -8.84 10.24
C ALA A 316 10.62 -7.86 9.32
N ARG A 317 10.82 -8.23 8.05
CA ARG A 317 11.44 -7.36 7.04
C ARG A 317 10.43 -6.49 6.30
N PHE A 318 9.15 -6.83 6.37
CA PHE A 318 8.06 -6.06 5.75
C PHE A 318 7.02 -5.65 6.79
N PRO A 319 7.31 -4.61 7.59
CA PRO A 319 6.43 -4.08 8.63
C PRO A 319 5.19 -3.39 8.03
N ALA A 320 4.26 -4.17 7.47
CA ALA A 320 2.95 -3.69 7.09
C ALA A 320 2.00 -3.86 8.28
N ARG A 321 1.13 -2.86 8.48
CA ARG A 321 -0.01 -3.03 9.37
C ARG A 321 -1.00 -3.95 8.67
N SER A 322 -1.37 -5.06 9.30
CA SER A 322 -2.20 -6.09 8.68
C SER A 322 -3.62 -6.11 9.26
N TYR A 323 -4.54 -6.76 8.54
CA TYR A 323 -5.85 -7.13 9.05
C TYR A 323 -5.82 -8.56 9.58
N TRP A 324 -6.45 -8.75 10.72
CA TRP A 324 -6.59 -10.06 11.36
C TRP A 324 -8.00 -10.57 11.16
N VAL A 325 -8.12 -11.84 10.80
CA VAL A 325 -9.38 -12.57 10.69
C VAL A 325 -9.37 -13.70 11.71
N GLU A 326 -10.37 -13.69 12.59
CA GLU A 326 -10.58 -14.75 13.58
C GLU A 326 -11.49 -15.81 12.99
N SER A 327 -11.10 -17.08 13.09
CA SER A 327 -11.91 -18.22 12.65
C SER A 327 -11.81 -19.34 13.68
N GLY A 328 -12.87 -19.52 14.46
CA GLY A 328 -12.89 -20.47 15.57
C GLY A 328 -11.86 -20.13 16.64
N LYS A 329 -10.85 -20.99 16.82
CA LYS A 329 -9.73 -20.80 17.76
C LYS A 329 -8.47 -20.25 17.09
N ASP A 330 -8.51 -20.05 15.77
CA ASP A 330 -7.37 -19.64 14.97
C ASP A 330 -7.50 -18.18 14.52
N ARG A 331 -6.35 -17.61 14.18
CA ARG A 331 -6.26 -16.30 13.52
C ARG A 331 -5.42 -16.38 12.26
N PHE A 332 -5.84 -15.60 11.29
CA PHE A 332 -5.21 -15.46 9.99
C PHE A 332 -4.93 -14.00 9.72
N LEU A 333 -3.91 -13.75 8.91
CA LEU A 333 -3.66 -12.45 8.34
C LEU A 333 -4.25 -12.40 6.95
N LEU A 334 -5.00 -11.34 6.65
CA LEU A 334 -5.22 -11.00 5.25
C LEU A 334 -3.87 -10.65 4.64
N ARG A 335 -3.56 -11.23 3.49
CA ARG A 335 -2.29 -11.02 2.82
C ARG A 335 -2.13 -9.56 2.39
N TYR A 336 -0.89 -9.09 2.36
CA TYR A 336 -0.52 -7.74 1.90
C TYR A 336 0.45 -7.74 0.70
N ALA A 337 0.81 -8.95 0.26
CA ALA A 337 1.57 -9.34 -0.94
C ALA A 337 1.43 -10.87 -1.12
N SER A 338 1.54 -11.39 -2.35
CA SER A 338 1.50 -12.85 -2.61
C SER A 338 2.76 -13.61 -2.18
N ASP A 339 3.90 -12.92 -2.04
CA ASP A 339 5.22 -13.47 -1.74
C ASP A 339 5.17 -14.57 -0.67
N PHE A 340 4.35 -14.35 0.37
CA PHE A 340 4.27 -15.21 1.53
C PHE A 340 3.91 -16.64 1.17
N LEU A 341 2.78 -16.81 0.48
CA LEU A 341 2.27 -18.13 0.12
C LEU A 341 2.97 -18.67 -1.13
N LEU A 342 3.36 -17.79 -2.06
CA LEU A 342 4.07 -18.19 -3.26
C LEU A 342 5.48 -18.74 -2.94
N PHE A 343 6.22 -18.09 -2.06
CA PHE A 343 7.55 -18.58 -1.65
C PHE A 343 7.45 -19.85 -0.80
N TYR A 344 6.39 -19.98 0.00
CA TYR A 344 6.11 -21.24 0.66
C TYR A 344 5.85 -22.35 -0.35
N LEU A 345 5.04 -22.10 -1.39
CA LEU A 345 4.83 -23.05 -2.50
C LEU A 345 6.16 -23.43 -3.16
N PHE A 346 7.00 -22.46 -3.52
CA PHE A 346 8.32 -22.72 -4.10
C PHE A 346 9.21 -23.58 -3.20
N SER A 347 9.15 -23.39 -1.88
CA SER A 347 9.92 -24.20 -0.92
C SER A 347 9.49 -25.68 -0.88
N GLN A 348 8.30 -26.00 -1.39
CA GLN A 348 7.80 -27.37 -1.49
C GLN A 348 8.04 -28.00 -2.88
N MET A 349 8.53 -27.22 -3.84
CA MET A 349 8.77 -27.70 -5.19
C MET A 349 10.11 -28.42 -5.33
N ASN A 350 10.12 -29.47 -6.15
CA ASN A 350 11.35 -30.08 -6.64
C ASN A 350 11.90 -29.23 -7.81
N LEU A 351 12.56 -28.11 -7.49
CA LEU A 351 13.13 -27.19 -8.47
C LEU A 351 14.32 -27.82 -9.20
N LYS A 352 14.35 -27.67 -10.52
CA LYS A 352 15.45 -28.15 -11.38
C LYS A 352 16.12 -26.98 -12.10
N PRO A 353 17.44 -27.04 -12.37
CA PRO A 353 18.17 -25.95 -13.05
C PRO A 353 17.55 -25.51 -14.37
N GLN A 354 16.91 -26.43 -15.11
CA GLN A 354 16.31 -26.17 -16.41
C GLN A 354 15.04 -25.31 -16.34
N TYR A 355 14.44 -25.16 -15.15
CA TYR A 355 13.27 -24.31 -14.97
C TYR A 355 13.67 -22.82 -14.93
N PHE A 356 14.93 -22.49 -14.64
CA PHE A 356 15.36 -21.10 -14.47
C PHE A 356 15.64 -20.40 -15.81
N PRO A 357 15.24 -19.13 -15.98
CA PRO A 357 14.45 -18.32 -15.04
C PRO A 357 12.99 -18.79 -14.97
N LEU A 358 12.52 -19.16 -13.77
CA LEU A 358 11.15 -19.60 -13.54
C LEU A 358 10.33 -18.39 -13.11
N ARG A 359 9.43 -17.95 -13.99
CA ARG A 359 8.55 -16.80 -13.78
C ARG A 359 7.20 -17.29 -13.30
N ALA A 360 6.73 -16.84 -12.15
CA ALA A 360 5.37 -17.06 -11.67
C ALA A 360 4.66 -15.72 -11.55
N TYR A 361 3.44 -15.65 -12.06
CA TYR A 361 2.60 -14.47 -12.02
C TYR A 361 1.32 -14.77 -11.25
N GLU A 362 0.96 -13.87 -10.35
CA GLU A 362 -0.31 -13.88 -9.64
C GLU A 362 -1.03 -12.55 -9.88
N TYR A 363 -2.28 -12.63 -10.36
CA TYR A 363 -3.17 -11.48 -10.35
C TYR A 363 -3.78 -11.38 -8.96
N GLU A 364 -3.10 -10.66 -8.07
CA GLU A 364 -3.52 -10.54 -6.68
C GLU A 364 -4.81 -9.72 -6.61
N GLN A 365 -5.97 -10.41 -6.63
CA GLN A 365 -7.25 -9.73 -6.71
C GLN A 365 -7.53 -8.89 -5.46
N TYR A 366 -7.01 -9.30 -4.30
CA TYR A 366 -7.16 -8.58 -3.05
C TYR A 366 -5.93 -8.72 -2.16
N ASP A 367 -5.29 -7.59 -1.87
CA ASP A 367 -4.28 -7.46 -0.83
C ASP A 367 -4.60 -6.28 0.07
N PHE A 368 -4.16 -6.39 1.33
CA PHE A 368 -4.59 -5.49 2.37
C PHE A 368 -3.45 -4.91 3.17
N ARG A 369 -3.31 -3.58 3.18
CA ARG A 369 -2.37 -2.85 4.05
C ARG A 369 -3.16 -1.87 4.90
N ARG A 370 -3.21 -2.08 6.22
CA ARG A 370 -3.97 -1.28 7.20
C ARG A 370 -3.30 0.08 7.48
N GLU A 371 -3.18 0.88 6.43
CA GLU A 371 -2.66 2.24 6.43
C GLU A 371 -3.45 3.15 7.38
N GLN A 372 -2.83 4.23 7.89
CA GLN A 372 -3.53 5.12 8.82
C GLN A 372 -4.56 5.88 8.01
N GLU A 373 -5.66 6.23 8.64
CA GLU A 373 -6.73 6.94 7.94
C GLU A 373 -6.24 8.24 7.29
N GLY A 374 -5.38 8.99 7.99
CA GLY A 374 -4.79 10.23 7.46
C GLY A 374 -3.78 10.02 6.32
N GLU A 375 -3.36 8.78 6.05
CA GLU A 375 -2.45 8.45 4.95
C GLU A 375 -3.20 8.10 3.65
N LEU A 376 -4.50 7.80 3.73
CA LEU A 376 -5.30 7.37 2.58
C LEU A 376 -5.48 8.51 1.59
N SER A 377 -5.43 8.17 0.30
CA SER A 377 -5.47 9.17 -0.78
C SER A 377 -6.11 8.56 -2.02
N GLY A 378 -7.44 8.40 -2.00
CA GLY A 378 -8.22 7.86 -3.12
C GLY A 378 -7.58 6.62 -3.74
N LEU A 379 -7.34 6.67 -5.06
CA LEU A 379 -6.74 5.59 -5.84
C LEU A 379 -5.20 5.46 -5.66
N ARG A 380 -4.54 6.40 -4.98
CA ARG A 380 -3.07 6.42 -4.79
C ARG A 380 -2.61 5.57 -3.62
N ARG A 381 -3.28 5.68 -2.47
CA ARG A 381 -2.93 4.99 -1.22
C ARG A 381 -4.19 4.49 -0.54
N LEU A 382 -4.29 3.17 -0.44
CA LEU A 382 -5.50 2.39 -0.15
C LEU A 382 -5.23 1.41 0.98
N ARG A 383 -6.31 0.79 1.47
CA ARG A 383 -6.25 -0.33 2.39
C ARG A 383 -6.49 -1.67 1.74
N GLY A 384 -7.39 -1.73 0.76
CA GLY A 384 -7.56 -2.87 -0.13
C GLY A 384 -7.18 -2.46 -1.55
N PHE A 385 -6.36 -3.26 -2.22
CA PHE A 385 -5.91 -2.98 -3.59
C PHE A 385 -5.67 -4.28 -4.35
N ILE A 386 -5.53 -4.15 -5.67
CA ILE A 386 -5.20 -5.26 -6.57
C ILE A 386 -3.78 -5.08 -7.05
N MET A 387 -2.97 -6.14 -7.00
CA MET A 387 -1.60 -6.10 -7.51
C MET A 387 -1.36 -7.20 -8.55
N PRO A 388 -1.10 -6.84 -9.82
CA PRO A 388 -0.39 -7.73 -10.72
C PRO A 388 1.04 -7.90 -10.18
N ASP A 389 1.38 -9.09 -9.69
CA ASP A 389 2.71 -9.36 -9.16
C ASP A 389 3.34 -10.59 -9.82
N MET A 390 4.64 -10.52 -10.03
CA MET A 390 5.41 -11.56 -10.70
C MET A 390 6.72 -11.78 -9.97
N HIS A 391 6.97 -13.03 -9.60
CA HIS A 391 8.21 -13.46 -8.97
C HIS A 391 8.99 -14.36 -9.90
N THR A 392 10.26 -14.05 -10.10
CA THR A 392 11.13 -14.86 -10.96
C THR A 392 12.29 -15.45 -10.20
N LEU A 393 12.33 -16.78 -10.10
CA LEU A 393 13.48 -17.47 -9.55
C LEU A 393 14.59 -17.51 -10.62
N CYS A 394 15.78 -17.05 -10.25
CA CYS A 394 16.98 -17.05 -11.07
C CYS A 394 18.05 -17.90 -10.41
N LYS A 395 18.75 -18.73 -11.18
CA LYS A 395 19.75 -19.67 -10.65
C LYS A 395 20.93 -19.00 -9.92
N ASP A 396 21.28 -17.78 -10.32
CA ASP A 396 22.43 -17.01 -9.81
C ASP A 396 22.28 -15.51 -10.12
N MET A 397 23.24 -14.70 -9.68
CA MET A 397 23.26 -13.25 -9.87
C MET A 397 23.37 -12.81 -11.34
N ASN A 398 24.08 -13.57 -12.18
CA ASN A 398 24.20 -13.23 -13.60
C ASN A 398 22.86 -13.45 -14.32
N SER A 399 22.18 -14.57 -14.00
CA SER A 399 20.83 -14.87 -14.45
C SER A 399 19.84 -13.80 -13.98
N SER A 400 19.94 -13.33 -12.73
CA SER A 400 19.02 -12.31 -12.21
C SER A 400 19.23 -10.95 -12.89
N ILE A 401 20.47 -10.53 -13.15
CA ILE A 401 20.75 -9.27 -13.89
C ILE A 401 20.22 -9.34 -15.33
N ALA A 402 20.42 -10.47 -16.02
CA ALA A 402 19.93 -10.65 -17.38
C ALA A 402 18.39 -10.61 -17.44
N GLU A 403 17.73 -11.24 -16.48
CA GLU A 403 16.28 -11.25 -16.38
C GLU A 403 15.71 -9.89 -15.95
N PHE A 404 16.37 -9.20 -15.01
CA PHE A 404 16.01 -7.86 -14.58
C PHE A 404 15.94 -6.87 -15.76
N LYS A 405 16.92 -6.91 -16.67
CA LYS A 405 16.94 -6.08 -17.88
C LYS A 405 15.77 -6.39 -18.82
N LYS A 406 15.38 -7.66 -18.96
CA LYS A 406 14.22 -8.04 -19.77
C LYS A 406 12.92 -7.56 -19.13
N GLN A 407 12.79 -7.68 -17.81
CA GLN A 407 11.64 -7.19 -17.06
C GLN A 407 11.55 -5.66 -17.07
N TYR A 408 12.68 -4.95 -17.10
CA TYR A 408 12.73 -3.50 -17.30
C TYR A 408 12.07 -3.10 -18.64
N GLU A 409 12.41 -3.78 -19.74
CA GLU A 409 11.81 -3.52 -21.05
C GLU A 409 10.32 -3.91 -21.09
N LEU A 410 9.93 -4.99 -20.40
CA LEU A 410 8.51 -5.36 -20.24
C LEU A 410 7.72 -4.25 -19.56
N ILE A 411 8.22 -3.72 -18.43
CA ILE A 411 7.61 -2.59 -17.69
C ILE A 411 7.47 -1.38 -18.62
N LYS A 412 8.56 -1.01 -19.31
CA LYS A 412 8.60 0.13 -20.21
C LYS A 412 7.59 -0.01 -21.37
N SER A 413 7.46 -1.21 -21.93
CA SER A 413 6.48 -1.49 -22.97
C SER A 413 5.04 -1.37 -22.47
N LEU A 414 4.75 -1.90 -21.28
CA LEU A 414 3.41 -1.83 -20.67
C LEU A 414 3.01 -0.37 -20.33
N GLU A 415 3.91 0.43 -19.78
CA GLU A 415 3.64 1.85 -19.53
C GLU A 415 3.36 2.63 -20.82
N LYS A 416 4.12 2.35 -21.89
CA LYS A 416 3.89 2.94 -23.21
C LYS A 416 2.50 2.58 -23.75
N ASP A 417 2.12 1.31 -23.65
CA ASP A 417 0.81 0.78 -24.05
C ASP A 417 -0.34 1.42 -23.26
N LEU A 418 -0.16 1.65 -21.96
CA LEU A 418 -1.08 2.41 -21.11
C LEU A 418 -1.08 3.91 -21.44
N GLY A 419 0.01 4.45 -21.98
CA GLY A 419 0.19 5.88 -22.23
C GLY A 419 0.54 6.69 -20.99
N ILE A 420 1.27 6.06 -20.06
CA ILE A 420 1.74 6.70 -18.83
C ILE A 420 3.19 7.12 -19.01
N GLU A 421 3.50 8.38 -18.68
CA GLU A 421 4.87 8.84 -18.52
C GLU A 421 5.28 8.81 -17.05
N SER A 422 6.49 8.33 -16.79
CA SER A 422 7.02 8.09 -15.44
C SER A 422 8.48 8.55 -15.33
N TYR A 423 8.98 8.57 -14.10
CA TYR A 423 10.34 8.91 -13.70
C TYR A 423 11.00 7.72 -13.04
N VAL A 424 12.29 7.54 -13.29
CA VAL A 424 13.03 6.37 -12.83
C VAL A 424 13.75 6.66 -11.51
N ILE A 425 13.63 5.73 -10.57
CA ILE A 425 14.48 5.64 -9.39
C ILE A 425 15.20 4.29 -9.40
N PHE A 426 16.50 4.31 -9.15
CA PHE A 426 17.26 3.14 -8.71
C PHE A 426 17.64 3.35 -7.24
N ARG A 427 17.38 2.34 -6.42
CA ARG A 427 17.82 2.31 -5.02
C ARG A 427 18.65 1.05 -4.82
N ALA A 428 19.90 1.18 -4.39
CA ALA A 428 20.84 0.06 -4.36
C ALA A 428 21.77 0.13 -3.15
N THR A 429 22.28 -1.02 -2.72
CA THR A 429 23.47 -1.03 -1.87
C THR A 429 24.67 -0.51 -2.67
N LYS A 430 25.54 0.27 -2.03
CA LYS A 430 26.73 0.86 -2.67
C LYS A 430 27.63 -0.19 -3.32
N GLU A 431 27.92 -1.28 -2.60
CA GLU A 431 28.74 -2.39 -3.12
C GLU A 431 28.14 -2.98 -4.41
N PHE A 432 26.83 -3.22 -4.43
CA PHE A 432 26.16 -3.73 -5.62
C PHE A 432 26.26 -2.75 -6.78
N TYR A 433 25.98 -1.46 -6.54
CA TYR A 433 26.05 -0.43 -7.57
C TYR A 433 27.46 -0.31 -8.16
N GLU A 434 28.51 -0.23 -7.34
CA GLU A 434 29.89 -0.09 -7.82
C GLU A 434 30.31 -1.24 -8.75
N LYS A 435 29.88 -2.48 -8.46
CA LYS A 435 30.13 -3.66 -9.29
C LYS A 435 29.28 -3.71 -10.57
N ASN A 436 28.15 -3.01 -10.61
CA ASN A 436 27.09 -3.17 -11.62
C ASN A 436 26.68 -1.88 -12.35
N LYS A 437 27.35 -0.76 -12.07
CA LYS A 437 26.93 0.57 -12.52
C LYS A 437 26.76 0.68 -14.04
N ASP A 438 27.61 0.01 -14.81
CA ASP A 438 27.67 0.20 -16.26
C ASP A 438 26.32 -0.15 -16.91
N TRP A 439 25.74 -1.29 -16.54
CA TRP A 439 24.46 -1.69 -17.12
C TRP A 439 23.27 -0.91 -16.57
N ILE A 440 23.35 -0.44 -15.32
CA ILE A 440 22.31 0.43 -14.73
C ILE A 440 22.30 1.77 -15.48
N ILE A 441 23.48 2.36 -15.70
CA ILE A 441 23.65 3.58 -16.47
C ILE A 441 23.18 3.38 -17.91
N ASP A 442 23.48 2.24 -18.54
CA ASP A 442 23.03 1.97 -19.90
C ASP A 442 21.50 1.88 -20.00
N LEU A 443 20.81 1.27 -19.03
CA LEU A 443 19.34 1.31 -18.97
C LEU A 443 18.84 2.76 -18.88
N ILE A 444 19.44 3.60 -18.03
CA ILE A 444 19.05 5.01 -17.88
C ILE A 444 19.26 5.80 -19.18
N LYS A 445 20.34 5.56 -19.93
CA LYS A 445 20.55 6.19 -21.25
C LYS A 445 19.43 5.84 -22.23
N THR A 446 18.86 4.63 -22.16
CA THR A 446 17.72 4.25 -23.03
C THR A 446 16.43 5.01 -22.71
N GLU A 447 16.31 5.61 -21.51
CA GLU A 447 15.18 6.46 -21.14
C GLU A 447 15.22 7.82 -21.80
N LYS A 448 16.40 8.28 -22.22
CA LYS A 448 16.63 9.65 -22.72
C LYS A 448 16.13 10.72 -21.75
N ARG A 449 16.13 10.39 -20.45
CA ARG A 449 15.73 11.24 -19.32
C ARG A 449 16.62 10.90 -18.13
N PRO A 450 16.88 11.87 -17.22
CA PRO A 450 17.62 11.60 -16.01
C PRO A 450 16.86 10.65 -15.06
N ALA A 451 17.60 10.03 -14.15
CA ALA A 451 17.08 9.14 -13.11
C ALA A 451 17.63 9.54 -11.73
N LEU A 452 16.85 9.31 -10.69
CA LEU A 452 17.29 9.43 -9.30
C LEU A 452 17.98 8.13 -8.87
N LEU A 453 19.13 8.25 -8.23
CA LEU A 453 19.86 7.15 -7.60
C LEU A 453 19.90 7.38 -6.09
N GLU A 454 19.47 6.39 -5.33
CA GLU A 454 19.69 6.30 -3.88
C GLU A 454 20.64 5.14 -3.58
N LEU A 455 21.71 5.42 -2.83
CA LEU A 455 22.67 4.42 -2.39
C LEU A 455 22.62 4.24 -0.88
N TRP A 456 22.59 2.98 -0.45
CA TRP A 456 22.71 2.60 0.96
C TRP A 456 24.11 2.05 1.23
N GLU A 457 24.76 2.51 2.30
CA GLU A 457 26.04 1.95 2.74
C GLU A 457 25.88 0.49 3.18
N GLU A 458 24.80 0.18 3.90
CA GLU A 458 24.47 -1.18 4.34
C GLU A 458 23.11 -1.64 3.80
N ARG A 459 22.94 -2.96 3.64
CA ARG A 459 21.68 -3.53 3.19
C ARG A 459 20.66 -3.54 4.33
N TYR A 460 19.57 -2.80 4.19
CA TYR A 460 18.45 -2.81 5.15
C TYR A 460 17.28 -3.71 4.72
N TYR A 461 17.00 -3.77 3.42
CA TYR A 461 15.92 -4.58 2.84
C TYR A 461 16.38 -5.98 2.44
N TYR A 462 15.44 -6.85 2.07
CA TYR A 462 15.74 -8.18 1.52
C TYR A 462 16.39 -8.12 0.12
N TYR A 463 16.30 -6.98 -0.57
CA TYR A 463 16.89 -6.74 -1.88
C TYR A 463 18.15 -5.88 -1.85
N VAL A 464 19.02 -6.07 -2.84
CA VAL A 464 20.24 -5.26 -3.07
C VAL A 464 20.05 -4.16 -4.10
N LEU A 465 19.02 -4.29 -4.93
CA LEU A 465 18.62 -3.32 -5.96
C LEU A 465 17.11 -3.28 -6.03
N LYS A 466 16.56 -2.07 -6.10
CA LYS A 466 15.17 -1.79 -6.43
C LYS A 466 15.11 -0.72 -7.51
N PHE A 467 14.42 -1.04 -8.58
CA PHE A 467 13.99 -0.11 -9.61
C PHE A 467 12.54 0.27 -9.38
N GLU A 468 12.22 1.55 -9.60
CA GLU A 468 10.88 2.11 -9.48
C GLU A 468 10.57 3.00 -10.68
N ARG A 469 9.31 2.95 -11.12
CA ARG A 469 8.74 3.94 -12.04
C ARG A 469 7.67 4.76 -11.35
N ASN A 470 7.95 6.04 -11.18
CA ASN A 470 7.13 6.96 -10.39
C ASN A 470 6.37 7.91 -11.31
N VAL A 471 5.09 8.11 -11.05
CA VAL A 471 4.27 9.12 -11.74
C VAL A 471 4.12 10.34 -10.87
N LEU A 472 4.21 11.51 -11.50
CA LEU A 472 4.01 12.81 -10.85
C LEU A 472 2.55 13.26 -11.01
N SER A 473 1.85 13.47 -9.90
CA SER A 473 0.44 13.88 -9.90
C SER A 473 0.21 15.32 -10.38
N ALA A 474 -1.06 15.71 -10.56
CA ALA A 474 -1.42 17.10 -10.85
C ALA A 474 -1.05 18.08 -9.72
N GLN A 475 -0.77 17.56 -8.52
CA GLN A 475 -0.30 18.32 -7.36
C GLN A 475 1.20 18.17 -7.12
N ASN A 476 1.94 17.64 -8.10
CA ASN A 476 3.37 17.38 -8.03
C ASN A 476 3.77 16.47 -6.86
N ARG A 477 2.93 15.48 -6.55
CA ARG A 477 3.25 14.39 -5.63
C ARG A 477 3.53 13.14 -6.44
N SER A 478 4.66 12.52 -6.18
CA SER A 478 5.08 11.28 -6.80
C SER A 478 4.47 10.06 -6.10
N ALA A 479 4.27 8.99 -6.86
CA ALA A 479 4.05 7.65 -6.33
C ALA A 479 4.52 6.61 -7.33
N THR A 480 5.06 5.50 -6.82
CA THR A 480 5.50 4.36 -7.62
C THR A 480 4.32 3.58 -8.18
N LEU A 481 4.36 3.39 -9.51
CA LEU A 481 3.55 2.44 -10.24
C LEU A 481 4.26 1.09 -10.26
N ALA A 482 5.24 0.91 -11.13
CA ALA A 482 5.93 -0.35 -11.34
C ALA A 482 7.22 -0.44 -10.52
N THR A 483 7.63 -1.66 -10.18
CA THR A 483 8.88 -1.92 -9.48
C THR A 483 9.50 -3.24 -9.92
N ASN A 484 10.83 -3.31 -9.91
CA ASN A 484 11.59 -4.55 -10.05
C ASN A 484 12.69 -4.61 -8.98
N GLN A 485 12.85 -5.71 -8.25
CA GLN A 485 13.74 -5.82 -7.10
C GLN A 485 14.57 -7.10 -7.16
N ILE A 486 15.86 -7.02 -6.85
CA ILE A 486 16.76 -8.19 -6.76
C ILE A 486 16.86 -8.62 -5.30
N ASP A 487 16.07 -9.63 -4.93
CA ASP A 487 16.03 -10.25 -3.61
C ASP A 487 17.06 -11.38 -3.49
N VAL A 488 17.95 -11.23 -2.52
CA VAL A 488 19.06 -12.14 -2.23
C VAL A 488 18.90 -12.82 -0.87
N GLU A 489 17.78 -12.62 -0.19
CA GLU A 489 17.56 -13.03 1.20
C GLU A 489 16.42 -14.04 1.34
N SER A 490 15.30 -13.88 0.63
CA SER A 490 14.07 -14.66 0.93
C SER A 490 14.19 -16.15 0.63
N SER A 491 15.03 -16.55 -0.33
CA SER A 491 15.23 -17.96 -0.70
C SER A 491 16.12 -18.74 0.26
N LEU A 492 16.91 -18.06 1.11
CA LEU A 492 17.88 -18.68 2.00
C LEU A 492 17.19 -19.59 3.03
N GLU A 493 17.97 -20.43 3.71
CA GLU A 493 17.49 -21.16 4.89
C GLU A 493 17.46 -20.26 6.14
N PHE A 494 18.56 -19.53 6.36
CA PHE A 494 18.75 -18.56 7.43
C PHE A 494 19.47 -17.32 6.89
N MET A 495 19.31 -16.21 7.59
CA MET A 495 20.06 -14.98 7.36
C MET A 495 20.39 -14.34 8.70
N ARG A 496 21.38 -13.46 8.70
CA ARG A 496 21.71 -12.62 9.83
C ARG A 496 21.36 -11.18 9.48
N ASP A 497 20.56 -10.52 10.32
CA ASP A 497 20.23 -9.10 10.11
C ASP A 497 21.35 -8.18 10.63
N ASN A 498 21.14 -6.87 10.48
CA ASN A 498 22.14 -5.85 10.83
C ASN A 498 22.39 -5.78 12.35
N ASP A 499 21.45 -6.28 13.16
CA ASP A 499 21.58 -6.40 14.61
C ASP A 499 22.28 -7.72 15.02
N GLY A 500 22.73 -8.52 14.05
CA GLY A 500 23.41 -9.79 14.28
C GLY A 500 22.47 -10.93 14.65
N VAL A 501 21.15 -10.77 14.50
CA VAL A 501 20.13 -11.77 14.84
C VAL A 501 19.93 -12.72 13.65
N GLU A 502 20.03 -14.02 13.91
CA GLU A 502 19.71 -15.04 12.94
C GLU A 502 18.18 -15.19 12.81
N ARG A 503 17.65 -15.13 11.58
CA ARG A 503 16.24 -15.39 11.32
C ARG A 503 16.09 -16.50 10.29
N GLN A 504 15.00 -17.25 10.37
CA GLN A 504 14.69 -18.32 9.43
C GLN A 504 14.07 -17.75 8.14
N LYS A 505 14.25 -18.41 7.00
CA LYS A 505 13.62 -18.06 5.70
C LYS A 505 12.97 -19.28 5.04
N TYR A 506 12.60 -19.13 3.77
CA TYR A 506 11.78 -20.12 3.07
C TYR A 506 12.54 -21.40 2.76
N ASN A 507 13.87 -21.39 2.73
CA ASN A 507 14.71 -22.52 2.32
C ASN A 507 14.28 -23.03 0.93
N ILE A 508 14.27 -22.14 -0.05
CA ILE A 508 14.01 -22.47 -1.45
C ILE A 508 15.36 -22.86 -2.05
N PHE A 509 15.50 -24.10 -2.50
CA PHE A 509 16.76 -24.59 -3.04
C PHE A 509 16.56 -25.48 -4.27
N PHE A 510 17.64 -25.69 -5.01
CA PHE A 510 17.72 -26.66 -6.09
C PHE A 510 19.12 -27.30 -6.12
N THR A 511 19.23 -28.48 -6.71
CA THR A 511 20.53 -29.09 -7.01
C THR A 511 20.98 -28.65 -8.40
N ASP A 512 22.12 -27.97 -8.48
CA ASP A 512 22.68 -27.49 -9.74
C ASP A 512 23.33 -28.63 -10.55
N THR A 513 23.69 -28.34 -11.80
CA THR A 513 24.35 -29.28 -12.73
C THR A 513 25.68 -29.85 -12.23
N ASP A 514 26.31 -29.17 -11.27
CA ASP A 514 27.54 -29.59 -10.58
C ASP A 514 27.28 -30.47 -9.34
N GLY A 515 26.00 -30.75 -9.01
CA GLY A 515 25.58 -31.53 -7.85
C GLY A 515 25.47 -30.75 -6.54
N HIS A 516 25.83 -29.45 -6.52
CA HIS A 516 25.73 -28.63 -5.31
C HIS A 516 24.33 -28.07 -5.10
N ILE A 517 23.93 -27.97 -3.84
CA ILE A 517 22.68 -27.30 -3.45
C ILE A 517 22.91 -25.78 -3.51
N LYS A 518 22.01 -25.07 -4.20
CA LYS A 518 22.03 -23.61 -4.32
C LYS A 518 20.66 -23.02 -4.00
N HIS A 519 20.66 -21.78 -3.52
CA HIS A 519 19.46 -20.97 -3.34
C HIS A 519 19.32 -19.99 -4.51
N PRO A 520 18.16 -19.92 -5.18
CA PRO A 520 17.96 -19.00 -6.30
C PRO A 520 17.88 -17.55 -5.81
N ILE A 521 18.28 -16.61 -6.66
CA ILE A 521 17.98 -15.18 -6.50
C ILE A 521 16.53 -14.95 -6.95
N ILE A 522 15.75 -14.17 -6.20
CA ILE A 522 14.35 -13.90 -6.54
C ILE A 522 14.27 -12.48 -7.12
N LEU A 523 13.59 -12.33 -8.25
CA LEU A 523 13.15 -11.02 -8.73
C LEU A 523 11.71 -10.80 -8.32
N HIS A 524 11.42 -9.66 -7.68
CA HIS A 524 10.04 -9.21 -7.40
C HIS A 524 9.68 -8.15 -8.42
N ASN A 525 8.61 -8.35 -9.17
CA ASN A 525 8.21 -7.44 -10.22
C ASN A 525 6.70 -7.21 -10.21
N SER A 526 6.29 -5.98 -9.90
CA SER A 526 4.93 -5.51 -10.20
C SER A 526 4.99 -4.69 -11.49
N PRO A 527 4.60 -5.25 -12.65
CA PRO A 527 4.99 -4.73 -13.94
C PRO A 527 4.26 -3.44 -14.35
N THR A 528 3.05 -3.23 -13.83
CA THR A 528 2.28 -1.99 -14.01
C THR A 528 2.02 -1.26 -12.69
N GLY A 529 2.34 -1.89 -11.56
CA GLY A 529 1.81 -1.51 -10.27
C GLY A 529 0.37 -1.95 -10.05
N GLY A 530 -0.14 -1.62 -8.86
CA GLY A 530 -1.52 -1.91 -8.50
C GLY A 530 -2.53 -1.18 -9.39
N LEU A 531 -3.65 -1.84 -9.68
CA LEU A 531 -4.58 -1.41 -10.72
C LEU A 531 -5.21 -0.04 -10.40
N GLU A 532 -5.55 0.20 -9.14
CA GLU A 532 -6.02 1.50 -8.68
C GLU A 532 -5.00 2.60 -8.97
N ARG A 533 -3.71 2.31 -8.73
CA ARG A 533 -2.64 3.28 -9.00
C ARG A 533 -2.45 3.51 -10.50
N VAL A 534 -2.62 2.50 -11.34
CA VAL A 534 -2.62 2.69 -12.81
C VAL A 534 -3.71 3.69 -13.21
N LEU A 535 -4.94 3.50 -12.72
CA LEU A 535 -6.05 4.43 -13.00
C LEU A 535 -5.79 5.83 -12.43
N TRP A 536 -5.22 5.91 -11.22
CA TRP A 536 -4.75 7.17 -10.63
C TRP A 536 -3.74 7.88 -11.54
N GLY A 537 -2.72 7.16 -12.00
CA GLY A 537 -1.66 7.70 -12.87
C GLY A 537 -2.22 8.24 -14.18
N LEU A 538 -3.13 7.50 -14.83
CA LEU A 538 -3.81 7.93 -16.06
C LEU A 538 -4.60 9.23 -15.86
N ILE A 539 -5.40 9.31 -14.80
CA ILE A 539 -6.25 10.47 -14.53
C ILE A 539 -5.40 11.68 -14.13
N GLU A 540 -4.49 11.52 -13.17
CA GLU A 540 -3.65 12.61 -12.68
C GLU A 540 -2.73 13.15 -13.78
N SER A 541 -2.10 12.29 -14.58
CA SER A 541 -1.25 12.73 -15.69
C SER A 541 -2.05 13.46 -16.77
N ALA A 542 -3.28 13.02 -17.08
CA ALA A 542 -4.16 13.72 -18.01
C ALA A 542 -4.54 15.12 -17.49
N ILE A 543 -4.88 15.24 -16.20
CA ILE A 543 -5.24 16.52 -15.59
C ILE A 543 -4.04 17.45 -15.47
N ARG A 544 -2.88 16.90 -15.09
CA ARG A 544 -1.62 17.65 -14.96
C ARG A 544 -1.23 18.31 -16.28
N ASN A 545 -1.40 17.58 -17.38
CA ASN A 545 -0.98 18.03 -18.70
C ASN A 545 -2.11 18.68 -19.51
N LYS A 546 -3.29 18.93 -18.92
CA LYS A 546 -4.48 19.43 -19.64
C LYS A 546 -4.32 20.80 -20.30
N GLN A 547 -3.28 21.57 -19.97
CA GLN A 547 -2.94 22.83 -20.66
C GLN A 547 -1.96 22.63 -21.82
N LYS A 548 -1.30 21.48 -21.90
CA LYS A 548 -0.30 21.15 -22.92
C LYS A 548 -0.88 20.22 -24.00
N ILE A 549 -1.68 19.23 -23.59
CA ILE A 549 -2.24 18.19 -24.45
C ILE A 549 -3.72 17.95 -24.16
N VAL A 550 -4.43 17.36 -25.11
CA VAL A 550 -5.84 16.99 -24.95
C VAL A 550 -5.97 15.77 -24.02
N PRO A 551 -6.68 15.89 -22.88
CA PRO A 551 -6.79 14.80 -21.91
C PRO A 551 -7.73 13.70 -22.41
N GLY A 552 -7.45 12.45 -22.08
CA GLY A 552 -8.34 11.32 -22.33
C GLY A 552 -7.67 9.99 -22.08
N PHE A 553 -8.48 8.93 -22.01
CA PHE A 553 -7.97 7.56 -22.03
C PHE A 553 -7.72 7.12 -23.47
N ARG A 554 -6.71 6.27 -23.70
CA ARG A 554 -6.53 5.63 -25.01
C ARG A 554 -7.80 4.90 -25.42
N THR A 555 -8.10 4.86 -26.72
CA THR A 555 -9.33 4.27 -27.27
C THR A 555 -9.57 2.85 -26.77
N TRP A 556 -8.56 1.98 -26.79
CA TRP A 556 -8.70 0.60 -26.32
C TRP A 556 -9.10 0.49 -24.85
N LEU A 557 -8.71 1.44 -24.01
CA LEU A 557 -8.94 1.46 -22.57
C LEU A 557 -10.23 2.21 -22.17
N SER A 558 -10.73 3.11 -23.02
CA SER A 558 -11.92 3.90 -22.71
C SER A 558 -13.14 3.01 -22.47
N PRO A 559 -13.92 3.21 -21.40
CA PRO A 559 -15.11 2.40 -21.13
C PRO A 559 -16.21 2.62 -22.17
N ILE A 560 -16.27 3.80 -22.78
CA ILE A 560 -17.08 4.12 -23.96
C ILE A 560 -16.14 4.66 -25.03
N GLN A 561 -16.00 3.93 -26.14
CA GLN A 561 -15.11 4.28 -27.24
C GLN A 561 -15.80 5.20 -28.24
N VAL A 562 -17.09 4.93 -28.51
CA VAL A 562 -17.91 5.69 -29.44
C VAL A 562 -19.17 6.18 -28.76
N ARG A 563 -19.53 7.46 -28.95
CA ARG A 563 -20.85 7.99 -28.61
C ARG A 563 -21.57 8.45 -29.86
N ILE A 564 -22.79 7.94 -30.03
CA ILE A 564 -23.67 8.27 -31.15
C ILE A 564 -24.61 9.40 -30.74
N LEU A 565 -24.70 10.43 -31.58
CA LEU A 565 -25.58 11.58 -31.40
C LEU A 565 -26.43 11.78 -32.67
N THR A 566 -27.70 12.14 -32.49
CA THR A 566 -28.61 12.52 -33.58
C THR A 566 -28.91 14.02 -33.57
N VAL A 567 -29.18 14.59 -34.74
CA VAL A 567 -29.60 16.00 -34.88
C VAL A 567 -31.09 16.17 -34.51
N SER A 568 -31.95 15.24 -34.94
CA SER A 568 -33.35 15.11 -34.53
C SER A 568 -33.73 13.63 -34.32
N ASP A 569 -34.91 13.40 -33.74
CA ASP A 569 -35.41 12.04 -33.46
C ASP A 569 -35.66 11.21 -34.73
N ASP A 570 -35.86 11.87 -35.87
CA ASP A 570 -36.03 11.21 -37.18
C ASP A 570 -34.81 10.34 -37.56
N GLN A 571 -33.63 10.61 -36.98
CA GLN A 571 -32.41 9.85 -37.22
C GLN A 571 -32.21 8.68 -36.23
N ASN A 572 -33.05 8.52 -35.21
CA ASN A 572 -32.81 7.56 -34.13
C ASN A 572 -32.78 6.11 -34.62
N GLU A 573 -33.65 5.71 -35.56
CA GLU A 573 -33.64 4.35 -36.12
C GLU A 573 -32.32 4.03 -36.83
N TYR A 574 -31.75 4.98 -37.56
CA TYR A 574 -30.46 4.80 -38.22
C TYR A 574 -29.31 4.77 -37.18
N ALA A 575 -29.37 5.62 -36.15
CA ALA A 575 -28.43 5.57 -35.04
C ALA A 575 -28.43 4.22 -34.31
N GLU A 576 -29.60 3.60 -34.12
CA GLU A 576 -29.73 2.27 -33.51
C GLU A 576 -29.09 1.17 -34.35
N LYS A 577 -29.29 1.18 -35.68
CA LYS A 577 -28.62 0.24 -36.59
C LYS A 577 -27.10 0.36 -36.50
N ILE A 578 -26.58 1.59 -36.49
CA ILE A 578 -25.14 1.85 -36.34
C ILE A 578 -24.64 1.37 -34.96
N LEU A 579 -25.39 1.61 -33.89
CA LEU A 579 -25.07 1.16 -32.53
C LEU A 579 -24.90 -0.37 -32.45
N GLU A 580 -25.82 -1.11 -33.08
CA GLU A 580 -25.81 -2.57 -33.12
C GLU A 580 -24.60 -3.11 -33.88
N ILE A 581 -24.27 -2.51 -35.03
CA ILE A 581 -23.09 -2.90 -35.81
C ILE A 581 -21.81 -2.67 -35.00
N ILE A 582 -21.61 -1.47 -34.45
CA ILE A 582 -20.38 -1.15 -33.70
C ILE A 582 -20.22 -2.05 -32.47
N ASN A 583 -21.29 -2.29 -31.71
CA ASN A 583 -21.24 -3.21 -30.56
C ASN A 583 -21.12 -4.69 -30.98
N GLY A 584 -21.59 -5.05 -32.18
CA GLY A 584 -21.44 -6.38 -32.77
C GLY A 584 -19.99 -6.73 -33.07
N GLU A 585 -19.21 -5.73 -33.51
CA GLU A 585 -17.74 -5.79 -33.70
C GLU A 585 -16.94 -5.68 -32.37
N GLU A 586 -17.64 -5.78 -31.23
CA GLU A 586 -17.09 -5.70 -29.87
C GLU A 586 -16.44 -4.36 -29.49
N PHE A 587 -16.72 -3.29 -30.24
CA PHE A 587 -16.40 -1.93 -29.82
C PHE A 587 -17.47 -1.39 -28.87
N ARG A 588 -17.06 -0.64 -27.85
CA ARG A 588 -17.96 -0.13 -26.80
C ARG A 588 -18.60 1.17 -27.25
N ALA A 589 -19.81 1.08 -27.80
CA ALA A 589 -20.57 2.26 -28.25
C ALA A 589 -21.84 2.49 -27.44
N ASP A 590 -22.12 3.75 -27.11
CA ASP A 590 -23.40 4.19 -26.55
C ASP A 590 -24.14 5.19 -27.47
N PHE A 591 -25.45 5.28 -27.31
CA PHE A 591 -26.31 6.24 -28.00
C PHE A 591 -26.93 7.21 -26.98
N ASP A 592 -26.67 8.50 -27.17
CA ASP A 592 -27.27 9.59 -26.37
C ASP A 592 -28.62 10.01 -26.96
N ASP A 593 -29.65 9.27 -26.58
CA ASP A 593 -31.06 9.43 -27.00
C ASP A 593 -31.87 10.38 -26.10
N ARG A 594 -31.20 11.23 -25.31
CA ARG A 594 -31.88 12.24 -24.49
C ARG A 594 -32.47 13.36 -25.35
N GLU A 595 -33.57 13.96 -24.90
CA GLU A 595 -34.12 15.19 -25.49
C GLU A 595 -33.31 16.43 -25.07
N GLU A 596 -32.09 16.54 -25.59
CA GLU A 596 -31.14 17.62 -25.29
C GLU A 596 -30.55 18.19 -26.57
N THR A 597 -30.16 19.47 -26.55
CA THR A 597 -29.54 20.09 -27.73
C THR A 597 -28.25 19.37 -28.13
N LEU A 598 -28.01 19.22 -29.45
CA LEU A 598 -26.80 18.57 -29.97
C LEU A 598 -25.52 19.18 -29.39
N GLY A 599 -25.46 20.51 -29.26
CA GLY A 599 -24.31 21.19 -28.67
C GLY A 599 -24.03 20.77 -27.21
N LYS A 600 -25.09 20.55 -26.41
CA LYS A 600 -24.96 20.05 -25.04
C LYS A 600 -24.49 18.59 -25.02
N LYS A 601 -25.01 17.74 -25.91
CA LYS A 601 -24.56 16.35 -26.04
C LYS A 601 -23.09 16.24 -26.47
N ILE A 602 -22.66 17.06 -27.43
CA ILE A 602 -21.25 17.16 -27.85
C ILE A 602 -20.37 17.60 -26.68
N ARG A 603 -20.76 18.67 -25.98
CA ARG A 603 -20.02 19.16 -24.80
C ARG A 603 -19.89 18.07 -23.73
N GLN A 604 -20.94 17.30 -23.47
CA GLN A 604 -20.91 16.21 -22.50
C GLN A 604 -19.93 15.10 -22.93
N SER A 605 -19.89 14.77 -24.22
CA SER A 605 -18.94 13.80 -24.79
C SER A 605 -17.49 14.26 -24.63
N GLU A 606 -17.21 15.55 -24.81
CA GLU A 606 -15.90 16.15 -24.57
C GLU A 606 -15.49 16.13 -23.08
N ILE A 607 -16.44 16.34 -22.17
CA ILE A 607 -16.22 16.28 -20.71
C ILE A 607 -15.91 14.85 -20.26
N GLU A 608 -16.63 13.86 -20.78
CA GLU A 608 -16.44 12.43 -20.47
C GLU A 608 -15.24 11.79 -21.19
N TRP A 609 -14.48 12.58 -21.97
CA TRP A 609 -13.32 12.13 -22.74
C TRP A 609 -13.62 11.00 -23.73
N ILE A 610 -14.79 11.05 -24.39
CA ILE A 610 -15.15 10.05 -25.39
C ILE A 610 -14.18 10.12 -26.58
N PRO A 611 -13.50 9.01 -26.96
CA PRO A 611 -12.55 9.01 -28.06
C PRO A 611 -13.16 9.36 -29.42
N TYR A 612 -14.33 8.80 -29.73
CA TYR A 612 -15.06 9.05 -30.98
C TYR A 612 -16.49 9.50 -30.68
N THR A 613 -16.89 10.66 -31.19
CA THR A 613 -18.28 11.08 -31.19
C THR A 613 -18.79 11.10 -32.62
N ILE A 614 -19.83 10.33 -32.92
CA ILE A 614 -20.46 10.33 -34.25
C ILE A 614 -21.76 11.13 -34.22
N ILE A 615 -21.98 11.91 -35.27
CA ILE A 615 -23.15 12.77 -35.43
C ILE A 615 -23.89 12.32 -36.68
N ILE A 616 -25.20 12.12 -36.53
CA ILE A 616 -26.09 11.66 -37.58
C ILE A 616 -27.16 12.74 -37.78
N GLY A 617 -27.09 13.43 -38.92
CA GLY A 617 -28.15 14.32 -39.39
C GLY A 617 -28.95 13.71 -40.53
N LYS A 618 -29.89 14.50 -41.08
CA LYS A 618 -30.71 14.10 -42.23
C LYS A 618 -29.86 13.70 -43.45
N LYS A 619 -28.75 14.41 -43.70
CA LYS A 619 -27.85 14.12 -44.82
C LYS A 619 -27.16 12.76 -44.63
N GLU A 620 -26.58 12.54 -43.45
CA GLU A 620 -25.95 11.27 -43.08
C GLU A 620 -26.91 10.08 -43.20
N GLN A 621 -28.15 10.22 -42.70
CA GLN A 621 -29.17 9.18 -42.81
C GLN A 621 -29.56 8.90 -44.28
N THR A 622 -29.73 9.93 -45.10
CA THR A 622 -30.11 9.77 -46.52
C THR A 622 -29.00 9.07 -47.32
N ASN A 623 -27.74 9.38 -47.01
CA ASN A 623 -26.58 8.88 -47.73
C ASN A 623 -26.02 7.56 -47.14
N ASN A 624 -26.59 7.04 -46.04
CA ASN A 624 -25.99 5.96 -45.24
C ASN A 624 -24.53 6.25 -44.84
N THR A 625 -24.26 7.50 -44.42
CA THR A 625 -22.96 7.95 -43.92
C THR A 625 -23.05 8.41 -42.46
N ILE A 626 -21.93 8.83 -41.88
CA ILE A 626 -21.79 9.39 -40.54
C ILE A 626 -20.81 10.58 -40.56
N SER A 627 -20.97 11.50 -39.60
CA SER A 627 -19.98 12.53 -39.32
C SER A 627 -19.20 12.18 -38.05
N ILE A 628 -17.88 11.97 -38.16
CA ILE A 628 -17.00 11.50 -37.08
C ILE A 628 -16.26 12.68 -36.46
N ARG A 629 -16.23 12.75 -35.13
CA ARG A 629 -15.33 13.62 -34.35
C ARG A 629 -14.35 12.74 -33.58
N LYS A 630 -13.08 12.69 -34.01
CA LYS A 630 -11.99 11.94 -33.36
C LYS A 630 -11.26 12.84 -32.37
N ARG A 631 -11.29 12.51 -31.09
CA ARG A 631 -10.58 13.24 -30.04
C ARG A 631 -9.06 13.08 -30.19
N LEU A 632 -8.30 14.16 -30.07
CA LEU A 632 -6.84 14.17 -30.23
C LEU A 632 -6.10 13.76 -28.95
N ILE A 633 -6.49 12.65 -28.32
CA ILE A 633 -6.00 12.19 -27.02
C ILE A 633 -4.46 12.19 -26.97
N ASN A 634 -3.90 12.81 -25.92
CA ASN A 634 -2.46 12.94 -25.68
C ASN A 634 -1.65 13.65 -26.79
N LYS A 635 -2.32 14.35 -27.71
CA LYS A 635 -1.67 15.23 -28.69
C LYS A 635 -1.77 16.70 -28.24
N PRO A 636 -0.86 17.57 -28.72
CA PRO A 636 -1.02 19.01 -28.58
C PRO A 636 -2.37 19.47 -29.15
N PHE A 637 -2.88 20.58 -28.64
CA PHE A 637 -4.08 21.18 -29.20
C PHE A 637 -3.88 21.52 -30.69
N GLY A 638 -4.89 21.24 -31.50
CA GLY A 638 -4.90 21.65 -32.90
C GLY A 638 -5.00 23.17 -33.07
N SER A 639 -5.01 23.64 -34.31
CA SER A 639 -5.19 25.07 -34.62
C SER A 639 -6.41 25.65 -33.88
N LYS A 640 -6.27 26.84 -33.29
CA LYS A 640 -7.33 27.50 -32.49
C LYS A 640 -7.79 26.69 -31.26
N ASN A 641 -6.88 25.97 -30.61
CA ASN A 641 -7.16 25.16 -29.41
C ASN A 641 -8.16 24.01 -29.62
N GLN A 642 -8.18 23.44 -30.83
CA GLN A 642 -9.10 22.36 -31.18
C GLN A 642 -8.72 21.04 -30.49
N THR A 643 -9.71 20.34 -29.93
CA THR A 643 -9.54 19.07 -29.19
C THR A 643 -9.83 17.81 -30.01
N CYS A 644 -10.37 17.95 -31.22
CA CYS A 644 -10.80 16.84 -32.06
C CYS A 644 -10.62 17.13 -33.56
N GLU A 645 -10.37 16.10 -34.37
CA GLU A 645 -10.46 16.16 -35.83
C GLU A 645 -11.88 15.77 -36.29
N GLN A 646 -12.38 16.40 -37.35
CA GLN A 646 -13.73 16.16 -37.85
C GLN A 646 -13.69 15.61 -39.28
N TYR A 647 -14.43 14.53 -39.51
CA TYR A 647 -14.57 13.86 -40.81
C TYR A 647 -16.06 13.75 -41.14
N SER A 648 -16.54 14.54 -42.10
CA SER A 648 -17.95 14.54 -42.49
C SER A 648 -18.23 13.58 -43.65
N ASP A 649 -19.46 13.05 -43.68
CA ASP A 649 -20.00 12.25 -44.79
C ASP A 649 -19.13 11.02 -45.11
N LYS A 650 -18.76 10.25 -44.07
CA LYS A 650 -17.96 9.03 -44.17
C LYS A 650 -18.82 7.78 -44.03
N GLY A 651 -18.44 6.69 -44.69
CA GLY A 651 -19.04 5.38 -44.43
C GLY A 651 -18.69 4.88 -43.02
N LEU A 652 -19.51 3.96 -42.49
CA LEU A 652 -19.25 3.35 -41.19
C LEU A 652 -17.88 2.62 -41.14
N ASP A 653 -17.48 2.00 -42.25
CA ASP A 653 -16.20 1.28 -42.37
C ASP A 653 -15.00 2.17 -42.01
N THR A 654 -15.04 3.47 -42.37
CA THR A 654 -13.98 4.41 -42.00
C THR A 654 -13.83 4.54 -40.48
N LEU A 655 -14.93 4.51 -39.72
CA LEU A 655 -14.88 4.53 -38.26
C LEU A 655 -14.34 3.21 -37.71
N LEU A 656 -14.80 2.08 -38.26
CA LEU A 656 -14.35 0.75 -37.83
C LEU A 656 -12.85 0.59 -38.05
N ASP A 657 -12.32 1.03 -39.20
CA ASP A 657 -10.89 1.04 -39.49
C ASP A 657 -10.09 1.89 -38.48
N MET A 658 -10.61 3.09 -38.14
CA MET A 658 -9.99 3.96 -37.13
C MET A 658 -10.00 3.34 -35.72
N LEU A 659 -11.10 2.68 -35.34
CA LEU A 659 -11.22 1.99 -34.06
C LEU A 659 -10.29 0.78 -33.98
N GLU A 660 -10.19 0.04 -35.08
CA GLU A 660 -9.27 -1.08 -35.24
C GLU A 660 -7.83 -0.61 -35.12
N GLU A 661 -7.44 0.45 -35.83
CA GLU A 661 -6.10 1.03 -35.76
C GLU A 661 -5.73 1.43 -34.32
N ASP A 662 -6.64 2.13 -33.63
CA ASP A 662 -6.39 2.60 -32.26
C ASP A 662 -6.46 1.49 -31.20
N SER A 663 -7.02 0.31 -31.52
CA SER A 663 -7.26 -0.80 -30.57
C SER A 663 -6.55 -2.10 -30.95
N ARG A 664 -5.77 -2.11 -32.03
CA ARG A 664 -5.10 -3.31 -32.54
C ARG A 664 -4.11 -3.87 -31.52
N GLY A 665 -4.21 -5.17 -31.26
CA GLY A 665 -3.32 -5.86 -30.32
C GLY A 665 -3.58 -5.56 -28.85
N PHE A 666 -4.71 -4.88 -28.55
CA PHE A 666 -5.17 -4.66 -27.17
C PHE A 666 -6.41 -5.50 -26.87
N PRO A 667 -6.66 -5.82 -25.58
CA PRO A 667 -7.84 -6.57 -25.18
C PRO A 667 -9.14 -5.85 -25.56
N ARG A 668 -10.16 -6.62 -25.92
CA ARG A 668 -11.54 -6.14 -26.12
C ARG A 668 -12.42 -6.54 -24.94
N TYR A 669 -13.47 -5.74 -24.72
CA TYR A 669 -14.46 -6.01 -23.70
C TYR A 669 -15.80 -5.41 -24.13
N LYS A 670 -16.90 -6.16 -23.92
CA LYS A 670 -18.25 -5.76 -24.34
C LYS A 670 -18.85 -4.71 -23.42
N LEU A 671 -19.60 -3.77 -23.99
CA LEU A 671 -20.42 -2.85 -23.22
C LEU A 671 -21.74 -3.54 -22.80
N PRO A 672 -22.09 -3.58 -21.49
CA PRO A 672 -23.34 -4.15 -21.03
C PRO A 672 -24.54 -3.45 -21.68
N LYS A 673 -25.59 -4.21 -22.03
CA LYS A 673 -26.77 -3.71 -22.75
C LYS A 673 -27.38 -2.43 -22.14
N PRO A 674 -27.58 -2.31 -20.81
CA PRO A 674 -28.14 -1.09 -20.23
C PRO A 674 -27.31 0.17 -20.50
N PHE A 675 -25.99 0.04 -20.71
CA PHE A 675 -25.09 1.17 -20.96
C PHE A 675 -25.04 1.59 -22.44
N ARG A 676 -25.71 0.88 -23.34
CA ARG A 676 -25.69 1.17 -24.79
C ARG A 676 -26.63 2.31 -25.19
N LYS A 677 -27.62 2.65 -24.37
CA LYS A 677 -28.52 3.79 -24.60
C LYS A 677 -28.66 4.61 -23.32
N TYR A 678 -28.76 5.92 -23.42
CA TYR A 678 -28.95 6.80 -22.26
C TYR A 678 -30.32 6.60 -21.60
N SER A 679 -31.38 6.33 -22.36
CA SER A 679 -32.72 6.01 -21.85
C SER A 679 -32.78 4.75 -20.99
N THR A 680 -31.88 3.79 -21.24
CA THR A 680 -31.77 2.56 -20.45
C THR A 680 -30.60 2.59 -19.46
N LYS A 681 -29.81 3.67 -19.47
CA LYS A 681 -28.59 3.74 -18.68
C LYS A 681 -28.91 3.81 -17.21
N ILE A 682 -28.26 2.94 -16.45
CA ILE A 682 -28.28 2.98 -15.00
C ILE A 682 -27.30 4.06 -14.56
N PHE A 683 -27.82 5.11 -13.94
CA PHE A 683 -27.03 6.13 -13.25
C PHE A 683 -26.89 5.71 -11.78
N PHE A 684 -25.65 5.67 -11.29
CA PHE A 684 -25.39 5.24 -9.91
C PHE A 684 -25.47 6.39 -8.91
N ARG A 685 -25.36 7.63 -9.41
CA ARG A 685 -25.43 8.85 -8.62
C ARG A 685 -26.73 9.59 -8.96
N LYS A 686 -27.33 10.18 -7.92
CA LYS A 686 -28.52 11.04 -8.05
C LYS A 686 -28.16 12.41 -8.62
#